data_AF-A0A840NMR2-F1
#
_entry.id   AF-A0A840NMR2-F1
#
_cell.length_a   1.000
_cell.length_b   1.000
_cell.length_c   1.000
_cell.angle_alpha   90.00
_cell.angle_beta   90.00
_cell.angle_gamma   90.00
#
_symmetry.space_group_name_H-M   'P 1'
#
loop_
_entity.id
_entity.type
_entity.pdbx_description
1 polymer ?
#
loop_
_entity_poly.entity_id
_entity_poly.type
_entity_poly.pdbx_seq_one_letter_code
_entity_poly.pdbx_strand_id
1 'polypeptide(L)'
;MASDNKLPAEVEGEETRMPRPLRRLPSLPDPELIRSLRAAAKKKLGMGDRAAGAMSTLFVHPDQILPQLENTRRMRIPGGDLLYIEGLVWTPRLMADFNNPRNAADYTYPVAGRTVEEGDNIFNTAVEAQAAELTLTVPGRDQLAIALNRAMEKTRAKNKPYPKIGEQGIMDAPFGVMSVIKFDDGSADLAVPHVREGSTRVSWAQQELECMPEDTLFRTPSSAKPMKDFLDEINAIVEQPAKEITSANRARVRCATTNFILIVGFEPDEPGSVDLEEAIKVKVAQEHLNVKVDWAENAQNAVLADDCLKAAFRGRLLHNENEYSWLAGGIFHKEAVDRGLAEYLDDRFARLLWLFTTKDPAVHDVIRQPIAFVLRREKKGRVQVRQTTKLPFAIELAAREFRGTLRYPDTAMERIIKVMTNGGPIAMKAPWRSTGRSLSALVKAAQHEVEGGEIGAASTELAVRALYYVAVHDVLRVPRNDLGSRSDRRKVADVLEAMTRTPAGIRQLENIIKDGRDGSCPVLRDASGEPVRNGEGKPVSLTDKQLRYELFPRDGRGQTDDTSDPFMEAQRVVSKALHALQDGLMDLEAVLDEEGVSVIQQQGLPRVTAKKWREIISEAGKKLEDWFTIGVEYGASVTDPPPVLIEETVSEDSDESGVERR
;
A
#
# COMPACT_ATOMS: atom_id res chain seq x y z
N MET A 1 -54.63 13.49 -19.82
CA MET A 1 -54.07 12.70 -20.93
C MET A 1 -52.57 12.69 -20.74
N ALA A 2 -52.02 11.56 -20.29
CA ALA A 2 -50.60 11.43 -19.97
C ALA A 2 -49.80 11.23 -21.27
N SER A 3 -48.99 12.22 -21.64
CA SER A 3 -48.03 12.07 -22.75
C SER A 3 -46.85 11.24 -22.26
N ASP A 4 -46.75 10.03 -22.80
CA ASP A 4 -45.69 9.07 -22.54
C ASP A 4 -44.36 9.62 -23.10
N ASN A 5 -43.61 10.29 -22.23
CA ASN A 5 -42.39 11.04 -22.58
C ASN A 5 -41.21 10.06 -22.65
N LYS A 6 -41.14 9.24 -23.72
CA LYS A 6 -39.98 8.38 -23.98
C LYS A 6 -38.80 9.24 -24.44
N LEU A 7 -37.77 9.32 -23.59
CA LEU A 7 -36.50 9.99 -23.89
C LEU A 7 -35.79 9.27 -25.07
N PRO A 8 -35.04 10.00 -25.92
CA PRO A 8 -34.30 9.38 -27.01
C PRO A 8 -33.21 8.46 -26.46
N ALA A 9 -33.20 7.21 -26.92
CA ALA A 9 -32.13 6.28 -26.63
C ALA A 9 -30.89 6.67 -27.44
N GLU A 10 -29.74 6.82 -26.78
CA GLU A 10 -28.45 6.77 -27.46
C GLU A 10 -28.07 5.30 -27.64
N VAL A 11 -27.70 4.95 -28.87
CA VAL A 11 -27.26 3.61 -29.26
C VAL A 11 -25.75 3.66 -29.44
N GLU A 12 -25.00 3.06 -28.53
CA GLU A 12 -23.59 2.71 -28.72
C GLU A 12 -23.51 1.23 -29.12
N GLY A 13 -23.33 0.93 -30.40
CA GLY A 13 -23.30 -0.45 -30.89
C GLY A 13 -24.68 -1.13 -30.87
N GLU A 14 -24.80 -2.30 -30.24
CA GLU A 14 -26.06 -3.07 -30.13
C GLU A 14 -26.84 -2.83 -28.82
N GLU A 15 -26.30 -2.03 -27.88
CA GLU A 15 -26.96 -1.74 -26.59
C GLU A 15 -27.81 -0.47 -26.61
N THR A 16 -29.09 -0.60 -26.24
CA THR A 16 -29.97 0.55 -25.95
C THR A 16 -29.91 0.88 -24.45
N ARG A 17 -29.14 1.90 -24.06
CA ARG A 17 -29.09 2.33 -22.65
C ARG A 17 -30.16 3.38 -22.37
N MET A 18 -31.22 3.02 -21.65
CA MET A 18 -32.20 4.00 -21.16
C MET A 18 -31.72 4.61 -19.83
N PRO A 19 -31.42 5.92 -19.78
CA PRO A 19 -30.97 6.54 -18.55
C PRO A 19 -32.15 6.74 -17.58
N ARG A 20 -31.87 6.72 -16.27
CA ARG A 20 -32.91 6.85 -15.23
C ARG A 20 -33.75 8.13 -15.46
N PRO A 21 -35.10 8.05 -15.41
CA PRO A 21 -35.95 9.20 -15.64
C PRO A 21 -35.74 10.28 -14.57
N LEU A 22 -35.82 11.54 -14.98
CA LEU A 22 -35.80 12.68 -14.07
C LEU A 22 -37.13 12.73 -13.32
N ARG A 23 -37.08 12.80 -12.00
CA ARG A 23 -38.28 12.86 -11.15
C ARG A 23 -38.14 14.03 -10.20
N ARG A 24 -39.26 14.73 -9.97
CA ARG A 24 -39.35 15.73 -8.92
C ARG A 24 -39.10 15.06 -7.56
N LEU A 25 -38.29 15.69 -6.73
CA LEU A 25 -38.05 15.25 -5.37
C LEU A 25 -39.19 15.71 -4.45
N PRO A 26 -39.58 14.90 -3.46
CA PRO A 26 -40.57 15.32 -2.47
C PRO A 26 -40.02 16.45 -1.59
N SER A 27 -40.92 17.17 -0.92
CA SER A 27 -40.53 18.13 0.12
C SER A 27 -39.91 17.41 1.32
N LEU A 28 -39.29 18.19 2.22
CA LEU A 28 -38.84 17.64 3.50
C LEU A 28 -40.01 16.97 4.25
N PRO A 29 -39.74 15.88 4.98
CA PRO A 29 -40.77 15.19 5.75
C PRO A 29 -41.39 16.05 6.85
N ASP A 30 -42.58 15.66 7.29
CA ASP A 30 -43.26 16.27 8.43
C ASP A 30 -42.36 16.24 9.69
N PRO A 31 -42.14 17.40 10.37
CA PRO A 31 -41.43 17.45 11.64
C PRO A 31 -41.93 16.47 12.71
N GLU A 32 -43.21 16.11 12.73
CA GLU A 32 -43.77 15.10 13.63
C GLU A 32 -43.27 13.69 13.32
N LEU A 33 -43.17 13.33 12.04
CA LEU A 33 -42.61 12.04 11.62
C LEU A 33 -41.12 11.96 11.96
N ILE A 34 -40.37 13.05 11.76
CA ILE A 34 -38.95 13.15 12.13
C ILE A 34 -38.78 12.95 13.64
N ARG A 35 -39.58 13.64 14.47
CA ARG A 35 -39.56 13.47 15.94
C ARG A 35 -39.90 12.04 16.36
N SER A 36 -40.90 11.43 15.73
CA SER A 36 -41.31 10.05 15.99
C SER A 36 -40.21 9.06 15.64
N LEU A 37 -39.54 9.23 14.49
CA LEU A 37 -38.44 8.38 14.06
C LEU A 37 -37.24 8.50 15.00
N ARG A 38 -36.89 9.70 15.45
CA ARG A 38 -35.84 9.91 16.47
C ARG A 38 -36.18 9.20 17.77
N ALA A 39 -37.40 9.35 18.27
CA ALA A 39 -37.84 8.70 19.51
C ALA A 39 -37.82 7.17 19.38
N ALA A 40 -38.25 6.63 18.23
CA ALA A 40 -38.20 5.20 17.95
C ALA A 40 -36.76 4.68 17.89
N ALA A 41 -35.84 5.37 17.20
CA ALA A 41 -34.43 4.98 17.12
C ALA A 41 -33.79 4.88 18.52
N LYS A 42 -34.02 5.86 19.39
CA LYS A 42 -33.54 5.83 20.78
C LYS A 42 -34.13 4.65 21.56
N LYS A 43 -35.45 4.48 21.50
CA LYS A 43 -36.18 3.50 22.31
C LYS A 43 -35.93 2.06 21.85
N LYS A 44 -35.88 1.82 20.55
CA LYS A 44 -35.87 0.48 19.95
C LYS A 44 -34.47 -0.02 19.62
N LEU A 45 -33.57 0.87 19.20
CA LEU A 45 -32.20 0.51 18.83
C LEU A 45 -31.19 0.82 19.94
N GLY A 46 -31.57 1.58 20.97
CA GLY A 46 -30.63 2.06 21.98
C GLY A 46 -29.65 3.10 21.43
N MET A 47 -29.98 3.75 20.31
CA MET A 47 -29.13 4.74 19.65
C MET A 47 -28.98 6.02 20.49
N GLY A 48 -27.79 6.62 20.47
CA GLY A 48 -27.50 7.87 21.15
C GLY A 48 -28.31 9.04 20.57
N ASP A 49 -28.54 10.08 21.38
CA ASP A 49 -29.44 11.18 21.00
C ASP A 49 -28.98 11.95 19.75
N ARG A 50 -27.66 12.15 19.59
CA ARG A 50 -27.09 12.79 18.39
C ARG A 50 -27.27 11.93 17.15
N ALA A 51 -26.93 10.65 17.21
CA ALA A 51 -27.07 9.72 16.10
C ALA A 51 -28.54 9.53 15.71
N ALA A 52 -29.44 9.37 16.68
CA ALA A 52 -30.88 9.29 16.43
C ALA A 52 -31.42 10.58 15.79
N GLY A 53 -30.90 11.75 16.20
CA GLY A 53 -31.19 13.04 15.58
C GLY A 53 -30.79 13.07 14.10
N ALA A 54 -29.55 12.70 13.79
CA ALA A 54 -29.04 12.65 12.42
C ALA A 54 -29.80 11.62 11.56
N MET A 55 -30.01 10.40 12.08
CA MET A 55 -30.77 9.33 11.41
C MET A 55 -32.20 9.77 11.06
N SER A 56 -32.87 10.48 11.97
CA SER A 56 -34.28 10.90 11.77
C SER A 56 -34.51 11.85 10.61
N THR A 57 -33.44 12.51 10.15
CA THR A 57 -33.48 13.50 9.06
C THR A 57 -32.78 12.99 7.79
N LEU A 58 -32.31 11.75 7.80
CA LEU A 58 -31.60 11.12 6.68
C LEU A 58 -32.54 10.66 5.56
N PHE A 59 -33.68 10.07 5.94
CA PHE A 59 -34.59 9.39 5.02
C PHE A 59 -35.56 10.35 4.33
N VAL A 60 -35.86 10.07 3.06
CA VAL A 60 -36.85 10.79 2.25
C VAL A 60 -38.28 10.47 2.73
N HIS A 61 -38.52 9.23 3.17
CA HIS A 61 -39.82 8.75 3.63
C HIS A 61 -39.71 8.09 5.03
N PRO A 62 -39.66 8.89 6.13
CA PRO A 62 -39.56 8.36 7.49
C PRO A 62 -40.68 7.41 7.91
N ASP A 63 -41.88 7.59 7.34
CA ASP A 63 -43.06 6.73 7.52
C ASP A 63 -42.82 5.29 7.04
N GLN A 64 -41.96 5.08 6.03
CA GLN A 64 -41.57 3.74 5.56
C GLN A 64 -40.50 3.10 6.44
N ILE A 65 -39.81 3.88 7.27
CA ILE A 65 -38.73 3.42 8.14
C ILE A 65 -39.25 3.02 9.52
N LEU A 66 -40.23 3.75 10.05
CA LEU A 66 -40.81 3.49 11.37
C LEU A 66 -41.23 2.01 11.56
N PRO A 67 -41.93 1.34 10.63
CA PRO A 67 -42.27 -0.08 10.76
C PRO A 67 -41.05 -1.01 10.77
N GLN A 68 -39.96 -0.63 10.10
CA GLN A 68 -38.72 -1.41 10.06
C GLN A 68 -37.93 -1.33 11.36
N LEU A 69 -38.15 -0.32 12.20
CA LEU A 69 -37.54 -0.27 13.54
C LEU A 69 -38.21 -1.21 14.54
N GLU A 70 -39.49 -1.53 14.32
CA GLU A 70 -40.21 -2.54 15.11
C GLU A 70 -39.82 -3.96 14.69
N ASN A 71 -39.57 -4.16 13.40
CA ASN A 71 -39.17 -5.44 12.82
C ASN A 71 -37.93 -5.23 11.94
N THR A 72 -36.76 -5.12 12.57
CA THR A 72 -35.50 -4.93 11.87
C THR A 72 -35.19 -6.14 10.98
N ARG A 73 -34.72 -5.87 9.76
CA ARG A 73 -34.32 -6.93 8.84
C ARG A 73 -32.99 -7.51 9.29
N ARG A 74 -32.77 -8.78 8.97
CA ARG A 74 -31.58 -9.55 9.38
C ARG A 74 -30.78 -9.97 8.15
N MET A 75 -29.47 -9.81 8.22
CA MET A 75 -28.54 -10.26 7.20
C MET A 75 -27.47 -11.15 7.84
N ARG A 76 -27.47 -12.43 7.47
CA ARG A 76 -26.52 -13.41 8.01
C ARG A 76 -25.10 -13.12 7.53
N ILE A 77 -24.16 -13.06 8.47
CA ILE A 77 -22.72 -13.03 8.21
C ILE A 77 -22.03 -14.08 9.08
N PRO A 78 -20.76 -14.43 8.81
CA PRO A 78 -20.02 -15.26 9.77
C PRO A 78 -19.91 -14.56 11.12
N GLY A 79 -20.32 -15.27 12.17
CA GLY A 79 -20.30 -14.79 13.55
C GLY A 79 -21.63 -14.22 14.06
N GLY A 80 -22.65 -14.03 13.21
CA GLY A 80 -23.96 -13.53 13.66
C GLY A 80 -24.83 -12.91 12.58
N ASP A 81 -25.84 -12.14 13.00
CA ASP A 81 -26.77 -11.43 12.12
C ASP A 81 -26.60 -9.92 12.23
N LEU A 82 -26.38 -9.25 11.09
CA LEU A 82 -26.49 -7.79 11.01
C LEU A 82 -27.96 -7.38 10.97
N LEU A 83 -28.33 -6.43 11.84
CA LEU A 83 -29.64 -5.80 11.83
C LEU A 83 -29.60 -4.57 10.94
N TYR A 84 -30.55 -4.43 10.03
CA TYR A 84 -30.57 -3.31 9.10
C TYR A 84 -31.99 -2.81 8.79
N ILE A 85 -32.03 -1.55 8.35
CA ILE A 85 -33.18 -0.92 7.73
C ILE A 85 -32.78 -0.37 6.37
N GLU A 86 -33.75 -0.22 5.48
CA GLU A 86 -33.49 0.21 4.11
C GLU A 86 -34.52 1.26 3.67
N GLY A 87 -34.05 2.28 2.97
CA GLY A 87 -34.93 3.24 2.34
C GLY A 87 -34.20 4.26 1.49
N LEU A 88 -34.98 5.14 0.87
CA LEU A 88 -34.46 6.24 0.07
C LEU A 88 -33.91 7.34 1.00
N VAL A 89 -32.69 7.80 0.75
CA VAL A 89 -32.00 8.82 1.54
C VAL A 89 -31.53 9.98 0.67
N TRP A 90 -31.28 11.12 1.31
CA TRP A 90 -30.66 12.28 0.67
C TRP A 90 -29.16 12.06 0.52
N THR A 91 -28.67 11.95 -0.72
CA THR A 91 -27.23 11.71 -0.98
C THR A 91 -26.30 12.75 -0.34
N PRO A 92 -26.64 14.06 -0.30
CA PRO A 92 -25.81 15.06 0.40
C PRO A 92 -25.61 14.80 1.89
N ARG A 93 -26.41 13.92 2.51
CA ARG A 93 -26.30 13.58 3.95
C ARG A 93 -25.45 12.35 4.21
N LEU A 94 -24.92 11.69 3.19
CA LEU A 94 -24.09 10.49 3.31
C LEU A 94 -22.61 10.86 3.38
N MET A 95 -21.92 10.48 4.46
CA MET A 95 -20.47 10.65 4.54
C MET A 95 -19.78 9.47 3.86
N ALA A 96 -19.04 9.71 2.78
CA ALA A 96 -18.16 8.71 2.18
C ALA A 96 -17.09 8.22 3.18
N ASP A 97 -16.48 7.07 2.92
CA ASP A 97 -15.52 6.49 3.85
C ASP A 97 -14.16 7.21 3.77
N PHE A 98 -13.87 8.07 4.74
CA PHE A 98 -12.54 8.68 4.86
C PHE A 98 -11.45 7.64 5.20
N ASN A 99 -11.84 6.53 5.84
CA ASN A 99 -10.98 5.40 6.17
C ASN A 99 -11.13 4.23 5.18
N ASN A 100 -11.43 4.53 3.90
CA ASN A 100 -11.59 3.53 2.86
C ASN A 100 -10.36 2.60 2.77
N PRO A 101 -10.53 1.27 2.97
CA PRO A 101 -9.43 0.30 2.92
C PRO A 101 -8.55 0.37 1.67
N ARG A 102 -9.10 0.81 0.54
CA ARG A 102 -8.35 1.00 -0.73
C ARG A 102 -7.28 2.09 -0.67
N ASN A 103 -7.31 2.92 0.36
CA ASN A 103 -6.36 4.00 0.61
C ASN A 103 -5.44 3.69 1.81
N ALA A 104 -5.52 2.50 2.42
CA ALA A 104 -4.78 2.15 3.64
C ALA A 104 -3.25 2.26 3.50
N ALA A 105 -2.73 1.94 2.30
CA ALA A 105 -1.32 2.07 1.96
C ALA A 105 -0.87 3.52 1.72
N ASP A 106 -1.79 4.48 1.65
CA ASP A 106 -1.49 5.89 1.36
C ASP A 106 -1.68 6.80 2.58
N TYR A 107 -1.97 6.23 3.76
CA TYR A 107 -2.07 6.97 5.01
C TYR A 107 -0.69 7.35 5.54
N THR A 108 -0.62 8.55 6.13
CA THR A 108 0.53 9.00 6.89
C THR A 108 0.28 8.64 8.36
N TYR A 109 1.19 7.88 8.95
CA TYR A 109 1.05 7.39 10.33
C TYR A 109 1.91 8.22 11.29
N PRO A 110 1.47 8.45 12.54
CA PRO A 110 2.25 9.16 13.56
C PRO A 110 3.68 8.65 13.76
N VAL A 111 3.90 7.34 13.63
CA VAL A 111 5.24 6.73 13.78
C VAL A 111 6.27 7.23 12.77
N ALA A 112 5.84 7.83 11.66
CA ALA A 112 6.74 8.50 10.71
C ALA A 112 7.53 9.69 11.32
N GLY A 113 7.19 10.11 12.54
CA GLY A 113 8.15 10.73 13.46
C GLY A 113 8.42 12.22 13.27
N ARG A 114 7.54 12.98 12.60
CA ARG A 114 7.63 14.44 12.57
C ARG A 114 6.75 15.12 13.61
N THR A 115 7.29 16.17 14.25
CA THR A 115 6.49 17.37 14.53
C THR A 115 5.94 17.82 13.20
N VAL A 116 4.64 17.59 13.00
CA VAL A 116 3.82 17.97 11.84
C VAL A 116 4.43 19.18 11.12
N GLU A 117 5.06 18.99 9.96
CA GLU A 117 5.33 20.15 9.10
C GLU A 117 3.99 20.67 8.58
N GLU A 118 3.92 21.98 8.32
CA GLU A 118 2.76 22.58 7.64
C GLU A 118 2.51 21.83 6.32
N GLY A 119 1.54 20.91 6.31
CA GLY A 119 1.22 20.03 5.17
C GLY A 119 1.21 18.51 5.46
N ASP A 120 1.75 18.04 6.59
CA ASP A 120 1.73 16.62 6.96
C ASP A 120 0.34 16.24 7.53
N ASN A 121 -0.48 15.57 6.73
CA ASN A 121 -1.85 15.18 7.09
C ASN A 121 -1.90 13.84 7.85
N ILE A 122 -1.44 13.84 9.11
CA ILE A 122 -1.63 12.69 10.02
C ILE A 122 -3.09 12.67 10.47
N PHE A 123 -3.87 11.74 9.93
CA PHE A 123 -5.28 11.57 10.29
C PHE A 123 -5.47 10.23 10.98
N ASN A 124 -5.49 10.25 12.30
CA ASN A 124 -5.79 9.07 13.12
C ASN A 124 -7.28 8.98 13.41
N THR A 125 -7.77 7.75 13.58
CA THR A 125 -9.15 7.55 14.04
C THR A 125 -9.20 6.38 15.01
N ALA A 126 -9.79 6.61 16.19
CA ALA A 126 -10.20 5.53 17.07
C ALA A 126 -11.67 5.19 16.81
N VAL A 127 -12.04 3.91 16.88
CA VAL A 127 -13.41 3.45 16.63
C VAL A 127 -13.89 2.64 17.83
N GLU A 128 -15.02 3.03 18.40
CA GLU A 128 -15.72 2.30 19.45
C GLU A 128 -17.08 1.87 18.94
N ALA A 129 -17.37 0.57 19.04
CA ALA A 129 -18.67 0.02 18.66
C ALA A 129 -19.66 0.16 19.81
N GLN A 130 -20.84 0.72 19.53
CA GLN A 130 -22.01 0.66 20.39
C GLN A 130 -23.05 -0.31 19.81
N ALA A 131 -24.24 -0.38 20.43
CA ALA A 131 -25.29 -1.31 20.02
C ALA A 131 -25.80 -1.07 18.58
N ALA A 132 -25.98 0.20 18.19
CA ALA A 132 -26.58 0.59 16.90
C ALA A 132 -25.80 1.69 16.15
N GLU A 133 -24.67 2.14 16.69
CA GLU A 133 -23.85 3.22 16.16
C GLU A 133 -22.37 2.97 16.43
N LEU A 134 -21.50 3.68 15.70
CA LEU A 134 -20.08 3.76 16.00
C LEU A 134 -19.74 5.12 16.61
N THR A 135 -18.79 5.16 17.53
CA THR A 135 -18.14 6.40 17.95
C THR A 135 -16.76 6.47 17.31
N LEU A 136 -16.46 7.58 16.64
CA LEU A 136 -15.20 7.85 15.97
C LEU A 136 -14.52 9.02 16.69
N THR A 137 -13.27 8.87 17.12
CA THR A 137 -12.48 9.99 17.63
C THR A 137 -11.51 10.44 16.56
N VAL A 138 -11.54 11.73 16.20
CA VAL A 138 -10.70 12.33 15.15
C VAL A 138 -9.99 13.58 15.66
N PRO A 139 -8.85 13.99 15.06
CA PRO A 139 -8.02 15.08 15.61
C PRO A 139 -8.73 16.43 15.65
N GLY A 140 -9.52 16.73 14.62
CA GLY A 140 -10.19 18.02 14.53
C GLY A 140 -11.10 18.13 13.31
N ARG A 141 -11.90 19.21 13.31
CA ARG A 141 -12.97 19.41 12.33
C ARG A 141 -12.45 19.61 10.92
N ASP A 142 -11.46 20.47 10.75
CA ASP A 142 -10.89 20.80 9.44
C ASP A 142 -10.09 19.62 8.88
N GLN A 143 -9.38 18.91 9.77
CA GLN A 143 -8.63 17.70 9.43
C GLN A 143 -9.57 16.61 8.90
N LEU A 144 -10.77 16.45 9.47
CA LEU A 144 -11.77 15.51 8.95
C LEU A 144 -12.24 15.88 7.54
N ALA A 145 -12.51 17.16 7.28
CA ALA A 145 -12.93 17.61 5.95
C ALA A 145 -11.83 17.39 4.90
N ILE A 146 -10.58 17.71 5.23
CA ILE A 146 -9.41 17.46 4.37
C ILE A 146 -9.24 15.95 4.11
N ALA A 147 -9.31 15.13 5.16
CA ALA A 147 -9.19 13.68 5.04
C ALA A 147 -10.30 13.08 4.14
N LEU A 148 -11.53 13.53 4.33
CA LEU A 148 -12.67 13.11 3.52
C LEU A 148 -12.50 13.53 2.05
N ASN A 149 -12.07 14.78 1.78
CA ASN A 149 -11.84 15.25 0.41
C ASN A 149 -10.82 14.35 -0.31
N ARG A 150 -9.68 14.13 0.35
CA ARG A 150 -8.58 13.32 -0.19
C ARG A 150 -9.03 11.88 -0.46
N ALA A 151 -9.78 11.28 0.46
CA ALA A 151 -10.30 9.94 0.31
C ALA A 151 -11.28 9.84 -0.88
N MET A 152 -12.15 10.84 -1.03
CA MET A 152 -13.09 10.94 -2.14
C MET A 152 -12.37 11.08 -3.49
N GLU A 153 -11.47 12.05 -3.63
CA GLU A 153 -10.67 12.26 -4.86
C GLU A 153 -9.91 11.01 -5.28
N LYS A 154 -9.19 10.38 -4.34
CA LYS A 154 -8.43 9.15 -4.60
C LYS A 154 -9.33 8.00 -5.01
N THR A 155 -10.45 7.82 -4.31
CA THR A 155 -11.39 6.73 -4.62
C THR A 155 -11.97 6.89 -6.03
N ARG A 156 -12.25 8.13 -6.46
CA ARG A 156 -12.72 8.41 -7.83
C ARG A 156 -11.62 8.21 -8.87
N ALA A 157 -10.38 8.62 -8.56
CA ALA A 157 -9.24 8.41 -9.45
C ALA A 157 -8.96 6.92 -9.70
N LYS A 158 -9.05 6.10 -8.65
CA LYS A 158 -8.80 4.65 -8.72
C LYS A 158 -9.96 3.83 -9.28
N ASN A 159 -11.19 4.35 -9.24
CA ASN A 159 -12.38 3.56 -9.62
C ASN A 159 -13.43 4.42 -10.34
N LYS A 160 -13.67 4.09 -11.62
CA LYS A 160 -14.70 4.71 -12.47
C LYS A 160 -15.89 3.77 -12.60
N PRO A 161 -17.05 4.08 -11.99
CA PRO A 161 -18.24 3.25 -12.07
C PRO A 161 -18.71 3.09 -13.52
N TYR A 162 -19.19 1.89 -13.82
CA TYR A 162 -19.89 1.59 -15.05
C TYR A 162 -21.21 0.87 -14.70
N PRO A 163 -22.37 1.35 -15.19
CA PRO A 163 -22.56 2.59 -15.96
C PRO A 163 -22.19 3.86 -15.15
N LYS A 164 -22.04 5.00 -15.83
CA LYS A 164 -21.67 6.26 -15.16
C LYS A 164 -22.75 6.67 -14.16
N ILE A 165 -22.32 7.13 -12.98
CA ILE A 165 -23.24 7.55 -11.91
C ILE A 165 -24.14 8.72 -12.36
N GLY A 166 -23.64 9.67 -13.16
CA GLY A 166 -24.49 10.75 -13.71
C GLY A 166 -25.59 10.28 -14.68
N GLU A 167 -25.46 9.09 -15.28
CA GLU A 167 -26.45 8.56 -16.24
C GLU A 167 -27.60 7.80 -15.54
N GLN A 168 -27.29 7.09 -14.46
CA GLN A 168 -28.23 6.17 -13.79
C GLN A 168 -28.52 6.53 -12.33
N GLY A 169 -27.73 7.42 -11.73
CA GLY A 169 -27.61 7.52 -10.29
C GLY A 169 -26.90 6.29 -9.70
N ILE A 170 -26.99 6.15 -8.39
CA ILE A 170 -26.49 4.97 -7.69
C ILE A 170 -27.54 3.86 -7.79
N MET A 171 -27.20 2.76 -8.48
CA MET A 171 -28.11 1.64 -8.74
C MET A 171 -28.12 0.61 -7.61
N ASP A 172 -26.96 0.08 -7.20
CA ASP A 172 -26.91 -0.81 -6.03
C ASP A 172 -26.73 0.00 -4.76
N ALA A 173 -27.59 -0.28 -3.79
CA ALA A 173 -27.66 0.45 -2.53
C ALA A 173 -26.31 0.40 -1.79
N PRO A 174 -25.68 1.55 -1.51
CA PRO A 174 -24.62 1.62 -0.51
C PRO A 174 -25.15 1.17 0.84
N PHE A 175 -24.24 0.72 1.70
CA PHE A 175 -24.56 0.47 3.10
C PHE A 175 -23.57 1.14 4.04
N GLY A 176 -24.03 1.44 5.23
CA GLY A 176 -23.24 2.09 6.26
C GLY A 176 -23.90 2.02 7.62
N VAL A 177 -23.37 2.79 8.55
CA VAL A 177 -23.79 2.81 9.96
C VAL A 177 -23.81 4.25 10.45
N MET A 178 -24.66 4.55 11.42
CA MET A 178 -24.61 5.86 12.08
C MET A 178 -23.32 5.97 12.87
N SER A 179 -22.60 7.07 12.68
CA SER A 179 -21.36 7.35 13.41
C SER A 179 -21.45 8.70 14.12
N VAL A 180 -21.05 8.71 15.40
CA VAL A 180 -20.84 9.92 16.19
C VAL A 180 -19.35 10.22 16.21
N ILE A 181 -18.95 11.32 15.60
CA ILE A 181 -17.58 11.81 15.51
C ILE A 181 -17.33 12.78 16.65
N LYS A 182 -16.41 12.42 17.55
CA LYS A 182 -15.85 13.26 18.61
C LYS A 182 -14.54 13.86 18.13
N PHE A 183 -14.27 15.09 18.52
CA PHE A 183 -13.07 15.83 18.11
C PHE A 183 -12.13 16.07 19.30
N ASP A 184 -10.84 15.76 19.13
CA ASP A 184 -9.83 15.97 20.16
C ASP A 184 -9.55 17.46 20.41
N ASP A 185 -9.79 18.31 19.40
CA ASP A 185 -9.69 19.78 19.49
C ASP A 185 -10.81 20.44 20.32
N GLY A 186 -11.76 19.65 20.85
CA GLY A 186 -12.90 20.13 21.62
C GLY A 186 -14.06 20.67 20.80
N SER A 187 -14.02 20.56 19.47
CA SER A 187 -15.15 20.88 18.59
C SER A 187 -16.38 20.05 18.93
N ALA A 188 -17.56 20.61 18.64
CA ALA A 188 -18.83 19.94 18.92
C ALA A 188 -18.97 18.63 18.12
N ASP A 189 -19.36 17.54 18.80
CA ASP A 189 -19.53 16.24 18.14
C ASP A 189 -20.50 16.31 16.95
N LEU A 190 -20.15 15.56 15.91
CA LEU A 190 -20.93 15.44 14.68
C LEU A 190 -21.56 14.05 14.60
N ALA A 191 -22.81 13.95 14.16
CA ALA A 191 -23.43 12.65 13.86
C ALA A 191 -23.79 12.57 12.37
N VAL A 192 -23.27 11.56 11.69
CA VAL A 192 -23.44 11.35 10.25
C VAL A 192 -23.53 9.86 9.91
N PRO A 193 -24.31 9.46 8.89
CA PRO A 193 -24.24 8.11 8.36
C PRO A 193 -22.91 7.92 7.62
N HIS A 194 -22.06 7.06 8.17
CA HIS A 194 -20.78 6.69 7.60
C HIS A 194 -20.97 5.52 6.64
N VAL A 195 -20.76 5.79 5.35
CA VAL A 195 -20.85 4.78 4.29
C VAL A 195 -19.64 3.86 4.41
N ARG A 196 -19.88 2.55 4.54
CA ARG A 196 -18.83 1.53 4.69
C ARG A 196 -18.66 0.69 3.42
N GLU A 197 -19.70 0.59 2.61
CA GLU A 197 -19.64 0.09 1.25
C GLU A 197 -20.46 1.00 0.32
N GLY A 198 -19.93 1.21 -0.87
CA GLY A 198 -20.46 2.11 -1.88
C GLY A 198 -19.83 3.49 -1.81
N SER A 199 -18.74 3.65 -1.03
CA SER A 199 -18.03 4.93 -0.89
C SER A 199 -17.58 5.50 -2.23
N THR A 200 -17.17 4.66 -3.20
CA THR A 200 -16.89 5.14 -4.56
C THR A 200 -18.14 5.74 -5.21
N ARG A 201 -19.27 5.04 -5.15
CA ARG A 201 -20.53 5.45 -5.80
C ARG A 201 -21.07 6.74 -5.17
N VAL A 202 -21.03 6.83 -3.84
CA VAL A 202 -21.42 8.04 -3.09
C VAL A 202 -20.51 9.21 -3.43
N SER A 203 -19.19 8.99 -3.49
CA SER A 203 -18.22 10.04 -3.83
C SER A 203 -18.39 10.58 -5.26
N TRP A 204 -18.70 9.72 -6.23
CA TRP A 204 -19.07 10.15 -7.58
C TRP A 204 -20.40 10.89 -7.60
N ALA A 205 -21.43 10.40 -6.91
CA ALA A 205 -22.72 11.08 -6.84
C ALA A 205 -22.60 12.48 -6.19
N GLN A 206 -21.78 12.62 -5.16
CA GLN A 206 -21.48 13.90 -4.53
C GLN A 206 -20.72 14.85 -5.46
N GLN A 207 -19.82 14.33 -6.30
CA GLN A 207 -19.18 15.13 -7.34
C GLN A 207 -20.19 15.65 -8.36
N GLU A 208 -21.09 14.79 -8.86
CA GLU A 208 -22.16 15.21 -9.77
C GLU A 208 -23.06 16.26 -9.14
N LEU A 209 -23.32 16.17 -7.83
CA LEU A 209 -24.10 17.14 -7.06
C LEU A 209 -23.36 18.42 -6.71
N GLU A 210 -22.06 18.52 -7.03
CA GLU A 210 -21.18 19.62 -6.62
C GLU A 210 -21.11 19.80 -5.10
N CYS A 211 -21.26 18.70 -4.34
CA CYS A 211 -21.14 18.70 -2.89
C CYS A 211 -19.68 18.61 -2.46
N MET A 212 -19.24 19.59 -1.69
CA MET A 212 -17.96 19.56 -0.98
C MET A 212 -18.10 18.74 0.32
N PRO A 213 -16.99 18.25 0.90
CA PRO A 213 -17.00 17.57 2.20
C PRO A 213 -17.72 18.36 3.29
N GLU A 214 -17.55 19.68 3.34
CA GLU A 214 -18.18 20.59 4.31
C GLU A 214 -19.70 20.65 4.13
N ASP A 215 -20.20 20.50 2.89
CA ASP A 215 -21.63 20.42 2.63
C ASP A 215 -22.25 19.20 3.30
N THR A 216 -21.54 18.08 3.21
CA THR A 216 -21.99 16.78 3.72
C THR A 216 -21.84 16.70 5.23
N LEU A 217 -20.69 17.14 5.76
CA LEU A 217 -20.35 17.04 7.17
C LEU A 217 -21.08 18.09 8.00
N PHE A 218 -21.23 19.32 7.49
CA PHE A 218 -21.59 20.46 8.34
C PHE A 218 -22.79 21.23 7.83
N ARG A 219 -22.86 21.57 6.54
CA ARG A 219 -23.93 22.46 6.03
C ARG A 219 -25.28 21.76 6.01
N THR A 220 -25.40 20.63 5.32
CA THR A 220 -26.69 19.94 5.14
C THR A 220 -27.24 19.31 6.43
N PRO A 221 -26.41 18.86 7.41
CA PRO A 221 -26.91 18.40 8.70
C PRO A 221 -27.26 19.53 9.68
N SER A 222 -26.76 20.76 9.48
CA SER A 222 -26.91 21.86 10.46
C SER A 222 -28.35 22.25 10.77
N SER A 223 -29.23 22.23 9.77
CA SER A 223 -30.64 22.62 9.90
C SER A 223 -31.46 22.18 8.69
N ALA A 224 -32.78 22.39 8.75
CA ALA A 224 -33.67 22.09 7.62
C ALA A 224 -33.46 23.03 6.42
N LYS A 225 -33.00 24.27 6.65
CA LYS A 225 -32.93 25.31 5.60
C LYS A 225 -31.98 24.93 4.44
N PRO A 226 -30.70 24.57 4.67
CA PRO A 226 -29.80 24.20 3.58
C PRO A 226 -30.29 23.01 2.76
N MET A 227 -30.97 22.06 3.41
CA MET A 227 -31.55 20.92 2.71
C MET A 227 -32.76 21.35 1.88
N LYS A 228 -33.61 22.25 2.40
CA LYS A 228 -34.72 22.81 1.63
C LYS A 228 -34.24 23.58 0.41
N ASP A 229 -33.24 24.45 0.59
CA ASP A 229 -32.65 25.25 -0.50
C ASP A 229 -32.09 24.31 -1.60
N PHE A 230 -31.43 23.21 -1.22
CA PHE A 230 -30.98 22.17 -2.17
C PHE A 230 -32.14 21.48 -2.90
N LEU A 231 -33.24 21.14 -2.22
CA LEU A 231 -34.40 20.50 -2.86
C LEU A 231 -35.09 21.45 -3.84
N ASP A 232 -35.22 22.72 -3.48
CA ASP A 232 -35.82 23.75 -4.33
C ASP A 232 -34.96 23.95 -5.60
N GLU A 233 -33.62 23.95 -5.46
CA GLU A 233 -32.69 24.00 -6.58
C GLU A 233 -32.84 22.80 -7.52
N ILE A 234 -32.84 21.57 -6.99
CA ILE A 234 -32.99 20.35 -7.81
C ILE A 234 -34.37 20.29 -8.48
N ASN A 235 -35.42 20.69 -7.78
CA ASN A 235 -36.77 20.71 -8.35
C ASN A 235 -36.93 21.78 -9.43
N ALA A 236 -36.28 22.94 -9.30
CA ALA A 236 -36.26 23.96 -10.34
C ALA A 236 -35.62 23.46 -11.64
N ILE A 237 -34.63 22.56 -11.57
CA ILE A 237 -34.06 21.89 -12.75
C ILE A 237 -35.11 21.00 -13.43
N VAL A 238 -35.86 20.21 -12.65
CA VAL A 238 -36.86 19.28 -13.19
C VAL A 238 -38.05 20.02 -13.83
N GLU A 239 -38.33 21.24 -13.37
CA GLU A 239 -39.41 22.10 -13.90
C GLU A 239 -39.03 22.79 -15.23
N GLN A 240 -37.75 22.79 -15.63
CA GLN A 240 -37.32 23.34 -16.90
C GLN A 240 -37.81 22.51 -18.10
N PRO A 241 -38.04 23.11 -19.27
CA PRO A 241 -38.27 22.39 -20.51
C PRO A 241 -37.17 21.35 -20.79
N ALA A 242 -37.53 20.13 -21.17
CA ALA A 242 -36.57 19.02 -21.30
C ALA A 242 -35.39 19.29 -22.25
N LYS A 243 -35.55 20.21 -23.22
CA LYS A 243 -34.49 20.65 -24.15
C LYS A 243 -33.44 21.56 -23.50
N GLU A 244 -33.79 22.23 -22.40
CA GLU A 244 -32.94 23.18 -21.68
C GLU A 244 -32.14 22.50 -20.55
N ILE A 245 -32.55 21.29 -20.14
CA ILE A 245 -31.86 20.53 -19.08
C ILE A 245 -30.57 19.91 -19.64
N THR A 246 -29.43 20.50 -19.26
CA THR A 246 -28.08 20.04 -19.58
C THR A 246 -27.79 18.63 -19.02
N SER A 247 -26.80 17.93 -19.57
CA SER A 247 -26.37 16.61 -19.06
C SER A 247 -25.92 16.65 -17.59
N ALA A 248 -25.20 17.70 -17.19
CA ALA A 248 -24.80 17.93 -15.80
C ALA A 248 -26.03 18.09 -14.88
N ASN A 249 -27.02 18.88 -15.29
CA ASN A 249 -28.27 19.04 -14.53
C ASN A 249 -29.06 17.73 -14.41
N ARG A 250 -29.05 16.88 -15.46
CA ARG A 250 -29.65 15.53 -15.41
C ARG A 250 -28.93 14.64 -14.40
N ALA A 251 -27.60 14.70 -14.37
CA ALA A 251 -26.80 13.95 -13.41
C ALA A 251 -27.10 14.38 -11.97
N ARG A 252 -27.18 15.69 -11.70
CA ARG A 252 -27.56 16.25 -10.39
C ARG A 252 -28.89 15.68 -9.90
N VAL A 253 -29.94 15.75 -10.72
CA VAL A 253 -31.27 15.23 -10.37
C VAL A 253 -31.24 13.73 -10.05
N ARG A 254 -30.51 12.93 -10.83
CA ARG A 254 -30.41 11.47 -10.63
C ARG A 254 -29.62 11.08 -9.38
N CYS A 255 -28.64 11.89 -9.02
CA CYS A 255 -27.75 11.65 -7.89
C CYS A 255 -28.31 12.17 -6.56
N ALA A 256 -29.34 13.03 -6.56
CA ALA A 256 -29.84 13.71 -5.37
C ALA A 256 -30.39 12.75 -4.28
N THR A 257 -30.86 11.57 -4.67
CA THR A 257 -31.31 10.52 -3.75
C THR A 257 -30.74 9.16 -4.14
N THR A 258 -30.56 8.29 -3.15
CA THR A 258 -30.14 6.90 -3.36
C THR A 258 -30.85 5.98 -2.37
N ASN A 259 -31.03 4.71 -2.74
CA ASN A 259 -31.41 3.70 -1.76
C ASN A 259 -30.21 3.40 -0.88
N PHE A 260 -30.42 3.27 0.42
CA PHE A 260 -29.36 3.04 1.39
C PHE A 260 -29.76 2.01 2.42
N ILE A 261 -28.84 1.10 2.71
CA ILE A 261 -28.97 0.10 3.76
C ILE A 261 -28.24 0.65 4.99
N LEU A 262 -29.00 1.03 6.02
CA LEU A 262 -28.42 1.46 7.29
C LEU A 262 -28.37 0.26 8.24
N ILE A 263 -27.15 -0.13 8.61
CA ILE A 263 -26.92 -1.09 9.69
C ILE A 263 -27.25 -0.41 11.01
N VAL A 264 -28.11 -1.05 11.80
CA VAL A 264 -28.63 -0.55 13.08
C VAL A 264 -28.35 -1.49 14.25
N GLY A 265 -27.53 -2.51 14.04
CA GLY A 265 -27.02 -3.36 15.12
C GLY A 265 -26.45 -4.69 14.62
N PHE A 266 -25.96 -5.49 15.57
CA PHE A 266 -25.41 -6.81 15.32
C PHE A 266 -25.77 -7.76 16.46
N GLU A 267 -26.31 -8.93 16.10
CA GLU A 267 -26.62 -10.04 17.01
C GLU A 267 -25.56 -11.14 16.81
N PRO A 268 -24.53 -11.23 17.67
CA PRO A 268 -23.52 -12.28 17.54
C PRO A 268 -24.08 -13.66 17.90
N ASP A 269 -23.57 -14.71 17.24
CA ASP A 269 -23.89 -16.11 17.56
C ASP A 269 -23.47 -16.48 19.00
N GLU A 270 -22.30 -15.97 19.40
CA GLU A 270 -21.76 -16.10 20.75
C GLU A 270 -21.56 -14.71 21.35
N PRO A 271 -22.19 -14.37 22.50
CA PRO A 271 -22.06 -13.05 23.11
C PRO A 271 -20.60 -12.65 23.35
N GLY A 272 -20.23 -11.46 22.86
CA GLY A 272 -18.88 -10.89 23.03
C GLY A 272 -17.82 -11.44 22.07
N SER A 273 -18.19 -12.31 21.13
CA SER A 273 -17.26 -12.84 20.11
C SER A 273 -16.83 -11.80 19.07
N VAL A 274 -17.78 -11.01 18.57
CA VAL A 274 -17.59 -10.02 17.50
C VAL A 274 -18.42 -8.77 17.83
N ASP A 275 -17.85 -7.58 17.63
CA ASP A 275 -18.55 -6.30 17.80
C ASP A 275 -19.14 -5.77 16.48
N LEU A 276 -19.95 -4.70 16.54
CA LEU A 276 -20.61 -4.12 15.37
C LEU A 276 -19.61 -3.63 14.30
N GLU A 277 -18.49 -3.04 14.70
CA GLU A 277 -17.47 -2.53 13.77
C GLU A 277 -16.87 -3.70 12.95
N GLU A 278 -16.52 -4.78 13.63
CA GLU A 278 -15.94 -5.97 13.03
C GLU A 278 -16.95 -6.72 12.16
N ALA A 279 -18.21 -6.84 12.59
CA ALA A 279 -19.30 -7.39 11.78
C ALA A 279 -19.48 -6.62 10.46
N ILE A 280 -19.43 -5.29 10.51
CA ILE A 280 -19.49 -4.44 9.32
C ILE A 280 -18.27 -4.67 8.42
N LYS A 281 -17.05 -4.73 8.97
CA LYS A 281 -15.82 -5.04 8.21
C LYS A 281 -15.92 -6.40 7.51
N VAL A 282 -16.42 -7.43 8.21
CA VAL A 282 -16.65 -8.77 7.65
C VAL A 282 -17.62 -8.71 6.46
N LYS A 283 -18.68 -7.90 6.56
CA LYS A 283 -19.64 -7.71 5.48
C LYS A 283 -19.05 -6.97 4.29
N VAL A 284 -18.29 -5.89 4.52
CA VAL A 284 -17.57 -5.17 3.44
C VAL A 284 -16.64 -6.14 2.70
N ALA A 285 -15.88 -6.95 3.43
CA ALA A 285 -15.00 -7.96 2.82
C ALA A 285 -15.78 -8.96 1.95
N GLN A 286 -16.98 -9.41 2.36
CA GLN A 286 -17.81 -10.32 1.55
C GLN A 286 -18.27 -9.71 0.22
N GLU A 287 -18.63 -8.43 0.20
CA GLU A 287 -19.05 -7.75 -1.03
C GLU A 287 -17.90 -7.54 -2.02
N HIS A 288 -16.69 -7.34 -1.50
CA HIS A 288 -15.51 -7.11 -2.34
C HIS A 288 -14.94 -8.39 -2.97
N LEU A 289 -15.17 -9.56 -2.37
CA LEU A 289 -14.67 -10.85 -2.85
C LEU A 289 -15.32 -11.35 -4.15
N ASN A 290 -16.51 -10.86 -4.52
CA ASN A 290 -17.31 -11.48 -5.58
C ASN A 290 -17.50 -10.66 -6.86
N VAL A 291 -17.26 -9.34 -6.86
CA VAL A 291 -17.76 -8.47 -7.95
C VAL A 291 -16.82 -7.30 -8.34
N LYS A 292 -15.75 -7.01 -7.58
CA LYS A 292 -14.99 -5.76 -7.72
C LYS A 292 -13.51 -6.00 -8.00
N VAL A 293 -12.88 -5.01 -8.65
CA VAL A 293 -11.42 -4.96 -8.80
C VAL A 293 -10.77 -5.18 -7.44
N ASP A 294 -9.87 -6.16 -7.40
CA ASP A 294 -9.10 -6.52 -6.22
C ASP A 294 -8.35 -5.31 -5.70
N TRP A 295 -8.25 -5.23 -4.38
CA TRP A 295 -7.43 -4.21 -3.74
C TRP A 295 -5.96 -4.42 -4.11
N ALA A 296 -5.19 -3.34 -4.19
CA ALA A 296 -3.74 -3.44 -4.35
C ALA A 296 -3.14 -4.27 -3.19
N GLU A 297 -2.13 -5.09 -3.47
CA GLU A 297 -1.55 -6.03 -2.50
C GLU A 297 -1.11 -5.35 -1.20
N ASN A 298 -0.51 -4.16 -1.31
CA ASN A 298 -0.12 -3.36 -0.15
C ASN A 298 -1.32 -2.91 0.71
N ALA A 299 -2.45 -2.54 0.09
CA ALA A 299 -3.66 -2.17 0.82
C ALA A 299 -4.31 -3.39 1.50
N GLN A 300 -4.32 -4.55 0.84
CA GLN A 300 -4.76 -5.81 1.46
C GLN A 300 -3.88 -6.18 2.65
N ASN A 301 -2.57 -6.11 2.48
CA ASN A 301 -1.60 -6.40 3.53
C ASN A 301 -1.76 -5.44 4.72
N ALA A 302 -2.03 -4.15 4.48
CA ALA A 302 -2.22 -3.17 5.55
C ALA A 302 -3.45 -3.48 6.41
N VAL A 303 -4.59 -3.76 5.76
CA VAL A 303 -5.84 -4.11 6.45
C VAL A 303 -5.69 -5.41 7.24
N LEU A 304 -5.14 -6.45 6.59
CA LEU A 304 -4.93 -7.74 7.25
C LEU A 304 -3.91 -7.64 8.41
N ALA A 305 -2.92 -6.77 8.29
CA ALA A 305 -1.96 -6.56 9.37
C ALA A 305 -2.61 -5.90 10.59
N ASP A 306 -3.54 -4.95 10.40
CA ASP A 306 -4.33 -4.37 11.50
C ASP A 306 -5.20 -5.42 12.18
N ASP A 307 -5.90 -6.26 11.40
CA ASP A 307 -6.73 -7.33 11.96
C ASP A 307 -5.89 -8.34 12.76
N CYS A 308 -4.71 -8.70 12.26
CA CYS A 308 -3.76 -9.56 12.98
C CYS A 308 -3.26 -8.92 14.28
N LEU A 309 -2.95 -7.62 14.26
CA LEU A 309 -2.47 -6.91 15.44
C LEU A 309 -3.58 -6.70 16.48
N LYS A 310 -4.82 -6.41 16.04
CA LYS A 310 -6.00 -6.32 16.91
C LYS A 310 -6.31 -7.68 17.54
N ALA A 311 -6.19 -8.78 16.78
CA ALA A 311 -6.29 -10.13 17.30
C ALA A 311 -5.21 -10.43 18.35
N ALA A 312 -3.95 -10.02 18.11
CA ALA A 312 -2.87 -10.16 19.09
C ALA A 312 -3.13 -9.38 20.39
N PHE A 313 -3.69 -8.17 20.29
CA PHE A 313 -4.09 -7.36 21.44
C PHE A 313 -5.19 -8.04 22.26
N ARG A 314 -6.29 -8.45 21.61
CA ARG A 314 -7.40 -9.18 22.26
C ARG A 314 -6.94 -10.51 22.86
N GLY A 315 -6.02 -11.19 22.18
CA GLY A 315 -5.38 -12.43 22.65
C GLY A 315 -4.35 -12.22 23.77
N ARG A 316 -4.17 -10.99 24.29
CA ARG A 316 -3.23 -10.64 25.36
C ARG A 316 -1.77 -11.00 25.05
N LEU A 317 -1.40 -10.97 23.78
CA LEU A 317 0.00 -11.16 23.33
C LEU A 317 0.82 -9.86 23.39
N LEU A 318 0.13 -8.74 23.58
CA LEU A 318 0.68 -7.41 23.80
C LEU A 318 0.49 -7.02 25.28
N HIS A 319 1.45 -6.30 25.86
CA HIS A 319 1.49 -5.95 27.27
C HIS A 319 0.39 -4.97 27.65
N ASN A 320 0.09 -4.00 26.79
CA ASN A 320 -0.90 -2.95 27.02
C ASN A 320 -1.29 -2.25 25.71
N GLU A 321 -2.23 -1.30 25.83
CA GLU A 321 -2.69 -0.48 24.71
C GLU A 321 -1.59 0.41 24.12
N ASN A 322 -0.62 0.84 24.93
CA ASN A 322 0.51 1.63 24.43
C ASN A 322 1.35 0.81 23.45
N GLU A 323 1.65 -0.46 23.76
CA GLU A 323 2.36 -1.35 22.84
C GLU A 323 1.53 -1.60 21.57
N TYR A 324 0.21 -1.82 21.69
CA TYR A 324 -0.66 -1.95 20.53
C TYR A 324 -0.57 -0.73 19.61
N SER A 325 -0.77 0.48 20.16
CA SER A 325 -0.71 1.74 19.40
C SER A 325 0.67 1.97 18.80
N TRP A 326 1.74 1.61 19.50
CA TRP A 326 3.11 1.70 18.98
C TRP A 326 3.36 0.76 17.81
N LEU A 327 2.98 -0.52 17.94
CA LEU A 327 3.13 -1.51 16.86
C LEU A 327 2.21 -1.18 15.68
N ALA A 328 1.04 -0.60 15.91
CA ALA A 328 0.15 -0.10 14.87
C ALA A 328 0.68 1.17 14.20
N GLY A 329 1.65 1.86 14.80
CA GLY A 329 2.15 3.15 14.33
C GLY A 329 1.21 4.32 14.61
N GLY A 330 0.24 4.14 15.51
CA GLY A 330 -0.79 5.11 15.88
C GLY A 330 -0.37 6.17 16.91
N ILE A 331 0.87 6.13 17.40
CA ILE A 331 1.46 7.15 18.29
C ILE A 331 2.82 7.60 17.75
N PHE A 332 3.22 8.83 18.09
CA PHE A 332 4.51 9.37 17.67
C PHE A 332 5.66 8.64 18.36
N HIS A 333 6.83 8.65 17.72
CA HIS A 333 8.02 8.02 18.29
C HIS A 333 8.38 8.56 19.68
N LYS A 334 8.42 9.89 19.82
CA LYS A 334 8.71 10.55 21.11
C LYS A 334 7.69 10.18 22.18
N GLU A 335 6.40 10.14 21.81
CA GLU A 335 5.33 9.74 22.72
C GLU A 335 5.46 8.28 23.17
N ALA A 336 5.91 7.39 22.29
CA ALA A 336 6.19 6.01 22.67
C ALA A 336 7.32 5.92 23.71
N VAL A 337 8.39 6.68 23.53
CA VAL A 337 9.51 6.79 24.48
C VAL A 337 9.03 7.33 25.82
N ASP A 338 8.26 8.42 25.82
CA ASP A 338 7.70 9.03 27.04
C ASP A 338 6.77 8.06 27.80
N ARG A 339 6.14 7.12 27.09
CA ARG A 339 5.30 6.05 27.64
C ARG A 339 6.09 4.79 28.07
N GLY A 340 7.43 4.83 28.02
CA GLY A 340 8.31 3.75 28.44
C GLY A 340 8.38 2.56 27.47
N LEU A 341 8.03 2.77 26.20
CA LEU A 341 8.18 1.76 25.15
C LEU A 341 9.61 1.81 24.56
N ALA A 342 9.90 0.86 23.67
CA ALA A 342 11.23 0.73 23.06
C ALA A 342 11.64 2.02 22.34
N GLU A 343 12.87 2.47 22.63
CA GLU A 343 13.42 3.74 22.15
C GLU A 343 13.70 3.76 20.67
N TYR A 344 13.99 2.63 20.03
CA TYR A 344 14.44 2.61 18.65
C TYR A 344 13.48 1.87 17.71
N LEU A 345 13.45 2.30 16.46
CA LEU A 345 12.54 1.75 15.44
C LEU A 345 12.94 0.34 15.00
N ASP A 346 14.22 -0.02 15.11
CA ASP A 346 14.69 -1.40 14.92
C ASP A 346 14.15 -2.36 15.99
N ASP A 347 13.93 -1.87 17.22
CA ASP A 347 13.31 -2.66 18.30
C ASP A 347 11.82 -2.91 18.00
N ARG A 348 11.11 -1.88 17.50
CA ARG A 348 9.73 -2.02 17.00
C ARG A 348 9.67 -3.03 15.86
N PHE A 349 10.57 -2.93 14.89
CA PHE A 349 10.67 -3.85 13.76
C PHE A 349 10.91 -5.30 14.21
N ALA A 350 11.85 -5.50 15.14
CA ALA A 350 12.12 -6.81 15.71
C ALA A 350 10.89 -7.39 16.42
N ARG A 351 10.16 -6.57 17.19
CA ARG A 351 8.93 -7.00 17.87
C ARG A 351 7.84 -7.44 16.88
N LEU A 352 7.64 -6.69 15.79
CA LEU A 352 6.70 -7.05 14.70
C LEU A 352 7.10 -8.35 14.00
N LEU A 353 8.38 -8.46 13.59
CA LEU A 353 8.86 -9.68 12.93
C LEU A 353 8.69 -10.91 13.81
N TRP A 354 9.05 -10.82 15.09
CA TRP A 354 8.84 -11.94 16.01
C TRP A 354 7.36 -12.33 16.11
N LEU A 355 6.46 -11.37 16.31
CA LEU A 355 5.04 -11.63 16.51
C LEU A 355 4.42 -12.40 15.32
N PHE A 356 4.80 -12.03 14.10
CA PHE A 356 4.26 -12.63 12.88
C PHE A 356 5.02 -13.87 12.41
N THR A 357 6.28 -14.05 12.82
CA THR A 357 7.12 -15.14 12.33
C THR A 357 7.51 -16.15 13.40
N THR A 358 7.08 -16.03 14.65
CA THR A 358 7.35 -17.05 15.67
C THR A 358 6.68 -18.40 15.36
N LYS A 359 7.30 -19.50 15.83
CA LYS A 359 6.74 -20.86 15.80
C LYS A 359 5.97 -21.21 17.07
N ASP A 360 5.93 -20.32 18.06
CA ASP A 360 5.13 -20.50 19.26
C ASP A 360 3.66 -20.72 18.88
N PRO A 361 3.06 -21.89 19.17
CA PRO A 361 1.68 -22.19 18.78
C PRO A 361 0.66 -21.17 19.31
N ALA A 362 0.84 -20.67 20.53
CA ALA A 362 -0.09 -19.73 21.15
C ALA A 362 -0.14 -18.39 20.40
N VAL A 363 1.02 -17.91 19.94
CA VAL A 363 1.11 -16.69 19.13
C VAL A 363 0.70 -16.97 17.68
N HIS A 364 1.13 -18.11 17.14
CA HIS A 364 0.87 -18.49 15.76
C HIS A 364 -0.62 -18.58 15.46
N ASP A 365 -1.40 -19.21 16.35
CA ASP A 365 -2.82 -19.45 16.15
C ASP A 365 -3.63 -18.14 16.18
N VAL A 366 -3.30 -17.22 17.10
CA VAL A 366 -3.95 -15.91 17.19
C VAL A 366 -3.73 -15.09 15.91
N ILE A 367 -2.48 -14.97 15.46
CA ILE A 367 -2.17 -14.24 14.21
C ILE A 367 -2.75 -14.95 12.98
N ARG A 368 -2.83 -16.28 13.01
CA ARG A 368 -3.35 -17.07 11.89
C ARG A 368 -4.84 -16.85 11.67
N GLN A 369 -5.63 -16.64 12.72
CA GLN A 369 -7.09 -16.64 12.62
C GLN A 369 -7.64 -15.64 11.58
N PRO A 370 -7.27 -14.34 11.61
CA PRO A 370 -7.75 -13.38 10.61
C PRO A 370 -7.34 -13.75 9.18
N ILE A 371 -6.09 -14.19 8.99
CA ILE A 371 -5.56 -14.58 7.68
C ILE A 371 -6.30 -15.80 7.14
N ALA A 372 -6.51 -16.82 7.98
CA ALA A 372 -7.21 -18.03 7.58
C ALA A 372 -8.67 -17.76 7.25
N PHE A 373 -9.31 -16.81 7.94
CA PHE A 373 -10.68 -16.38 7.64
C PHE A 373 -10.79 -15.78 6.24
N VAL A 374 -9.87 -14.88 5.86
CA VAL A 374 -9.86 -14.27 4.53
C VAL A 374 -9.49 -15.30 3.44
N LEU A 375 -8.39 -16.03 3.62
CA LEU A 375 -7.93 -16.99 2.61
C LEU A 375 -8.89 -18.18 2.40
N ARG A 376 -9.64 -18.63 3.44
CA ARG A 376 -10.63 -19.72 3.28
C ARG A 376 -11.81 -19.28 2.43
N ARG A 377 -12.09 -17.98 2.40
CA ARG A 377 -13.13 -17.41 1.55
C ARG A 377 -12.67 -17.30 0.10
N GLU A 378 -11.38 -17.02 -0.13
CA GLU A 378 -10.81 -16.95 -1.49
C GLU A 378 -10.55 -18.32 -2.13
N LYS A 379 -10.14 -19.33 -1.35
CA LYS A 379 -9.77 -20.66 -1.87
C LYS A 379 -10.71 -21.75 -1.37
N LYS A 380 -11.32 -22.52 -2.29
CA LYS A 380 -12.05 -23.75 -1.98
C LYS A 380 -11.07 -24.83 -1.49
N GLY A 381 -10.72 -24.83 -0.20
CA GLY A 381 -9.87 -25.87 0.39
C GLY A 381 -9.25 -25.55 1.76
N ARG A 382 -8.42 -26.48 2.26
CA ARG A 382 -7.64 -26.30 3.50
C ARG A 382 -6.58 -25.21 3.29
N VAL A 383 -6.75 -24.07 3.95
CA VAL A 383 -5.76 -22.99 3.95
C VAL A 383 -4.61 -23.30 4.90
N GLN A 384 -3.40 -23.35 4.36
CA GLN A 384 -2.17 -23.40 5.13
C GLN A 384 -1.56 -21.99 5.27
N VAL A 385 -1.59 -21.43 6.48
CA VAL A 385 -0.94 -20.15 6.79
C VAL A 385 0.47 -20.43 7.33
N ARG A 386 1.48 -20.07 6.56
CA ARG A 386 2.91 -20.26 6.90
C ARG A 386 3.52 -18.96 7.43
N GLN A 387 4.69 -19.03 8.07
CA GLN A 387 5.44 -17.83 8.49
C GLN A 387 5.73 -16.89 7.30
N THR A 388 6.01 -17.47 6.12
CA THR A 388 6.21 -16.70 4.88
C THR A 388 4.95 -15.98 4.41
N THR A 389 3.76 -16.49 4.72
CA THR A 389 2.47 -15.82 4.46
C THR A 389 2.26 -14.64 5.39
N LYS A 390 2.78 -14.72 6.62
CA LYS A 390 2.61 -13.70 7.66
C LYS A 390 3.62 -12.55 7.56
N LEU A 391 4.80 -12.83 6.98
CA LEU A 391 5.90 -11.87 6.86
C LEU A 391 5.49 -10.53 6.20
N PRO A 392 4.77 -10.50 5.06
CA PRO A 392 4.37 -9.24 4.43
C PRO A 392 3.56 -8.32 5.35
N PHE A 393 2.75 -8.87 6.26
CA PHE A 393 1.95 -8.07 7.20
C PHE A 393 2.83 -7.39 8.27
N ALA A 394 3.88 -8.06 8.75
CA ALA A 394 4.85 -7.45 9.65
C ALA A 394 5.65 -6.34 8.97
N ILE A 395 6.06 -6.57 7.72
CA ILE A 395 6.77 -5.57 6.92
C ILE A 395 5.87 -4.36 6.65
N GLU A 396 4.58 -4.58 6.39
CA GLU A 396 3.64 -3.49 6.16
C GLU A 396 3.43 -2.62 7.41
N LEU A 397 3.31 -3.22 8.60
CA LEU A 397 3.29 -2.47 9.87
C LEU A 397 4.59 -1.69 10.09
N ALA A 398 5.74 -2.26 9.74
CA ALA A 398 7.01 -1.56 9.80
C ALA A 398 7.07 -0.37 8.82
N ALA A 399 6.59 -0.57 7.59
CA ALA A 399 6.64 0.40 6.51
C ALA A 399 5.79 1.67 6.75
N ARG A 400 4.88 1.64 7.73
CA ARG A 400 4.08 2.81 8.15
C ARG A 400 4.91 4.04 8.51
N GLU A 401 6.15 3.85 8.93
CA GLU A 401 7.10 4.92 9.18
C GLU A 401 7.47 5.71 7.91
N PHE A 402 7.46 5.04 6.76
CA PHE A 402 7.88 5.63 5.49
C PHE A 402 6.69 6.18 4.69
N ARG A 403 5.48 5.66 4.94
CA ARG A 403 4.28 5.97 4.16
C ARG A 403 3.82 7.41 4.29
N GLY A 404 3.46 8.00 3.14
CA GLY A 404 2.86 9.32 3.09
C GLY A 404 3.78 10.45 3.55
N THR A 405 5.10 10.22 3.54
CA THR A 405 6.13 11.21 3.89
C THR A 405 6.85 11.70 2.63
N LEU A 406 7.31 12.96 2.62
CA LEU A 406 8.14 13.48 1.54
C LEU A 406 9.60 12.95 1.59
N ARG A 407 10.05 12.48 2.76
CA ARG A 407 11.40 11.96 2.97
C ARG A 407 11.68 10.69 2.17
N TYR A 408 10.66 9.85 2.01
CA TYR A 408 10.76 8.58 1.32
C TYR A 408 9.83 8.58 0.09
N PRO A 409 10.33 8.97 -1.10
CA PRO A 409 9.53 8.85 -2.32
C PRO A 409 9.14 7.38 -2.56
N ASP A 410 8.05 7.15 -3.31
CA ASP A 410 7.48 5.81 -3.52
C ASP A 410 8.54 4.76 -3.95
N THR A 411 9.47 5.14 -4.82
CA THR A 411 10.56 4.25 -5.27
C THR A 411 11.53 3.85 -4.16
N ALA A 412 11.80 4.74 -3.20
CA ALA A 412 12.62 4.42 -2.03
C ALA A 412 11.84 3.52 -1.06
N MET A 413 10.56 3.80 -0.84
CA MET A 413 9.69 2.97 0.01
C MET A 413 9.55 1.54 -0.54
N GLU A 414 9.27 1.38 -1.84
CA GLU A 414 9.21 0.08 -2.50
C GLU A 414 10.52 -0.70 -2.35
N ARG A 415 11.66 -0.02 -2.49
CA ARG A 415 12.97 -0.63 -2.28
C ARG A 415 13.15 -1.12 -0.84
N ILE A 416 12.82 -0.28 0.15
CA ILE A 416 12.91 -0.62 1.58
C ILE A 416 12.05 -1.86 1.87
N ILE A 417 10.78 -1.85 1.45
CA ILE A 417 9.84 -2.98 1.64
C ILE A 417 10.38 -4.25 0.97
N LYS A 418 10.96 -4.13 -0.23
CA LYS A 418 11.51 -5.27 -0.97
C LYS A 418 12.73 -5.87 -0.25
N VAL A 419 13.64 -5.03 0.27
CA VAL A 419 14.81 -5.48 1.05
C VAL A 419 14.38 -6.13 2.36
N MET A 420 13.46 -5.50 3.11
CA MET A 420 12.92 -6.07 4.35
C MET A 420 12.19 -7.40 4.10
N THR A 421 11.44 -7.53 3.02
CA THR A 421 10.76 -8.78 2.65
C THR A 421 11.75 -9.88 2.27
N ASN A 422 12.81 -9.54 1.54
CA ASN A 422 13.85 -10.48 1.14
C ASN A 422 14.77 -10.89 2.31
N GLY A 423 14.97 -9.99 3.27
CA GLY A 423 15.76 -10.20 4.48
C GLY A 423 15.00 -10.85 5.63
N GLY A 424 13.69 -10.63 5.74
CA GLY A 424 12.83 -11.11 6.82
C GLY A 424 12.89 -12.61 7.14
N PRO A 425 13.17 -13.53 6.18
CA PRO A 425 13.41 -14.94 6.49
C PRO A 425 14.53 -15.20 7.51
N ILE A 426 15.42 -14.24 7.78
CA ILE A 426 16.41 -14.34 8.87
C ILE A 426 15.76 -14.61 10.23
N ALA A 427 14.57 -14.05 10.48
CA ALA A 427 13.79 -14.25 11.70
C ALA A 427 13.27 -15.70 11.86
N MET A 428 13.37 -16.53 10.82
CA MET A 428 12.89 -17.92 10.81
C MET A 428 14.02 -18.95 10.96
N LYS A 429 15.29 -18.51 10.99
CA LYS A 429 16.47 -19.38 11.01
C LYS A 429 16.70 -20.06 12.35
N ALA A 430 16.39 -19.38 13.47
CA ALA A 430 16.43 -19.94 14.81
C ALA A 430 15.23 -19.48 15.64
N PRO A 431 14.82 -20.23 16.69
CA PRO A 431 13.85 -19.74 17.68
C PRO A 431 14.43 -18.55 18.44
N TRP A 432 13.68 -17.46 18.50
CA TRP A 432 14.09 -16.25 19.21
C TRP A 432 12.87 -15.54 19.79
N ARG A 433 13.11 -14.51 20.59
CA ARG A 433 12.10 -13.56 21.06
C ARG A 433 12.72 -12.17 21.05
N SER A 434 11.97 -11.17 20.61
CA SER A 434 12.38 -9.77 20.78
C SER A 434 12.55 -9.49 22.26
N THR A 435 13.76 -9.05 22.63
CA THR A 435 14.14 -8.67 23.98
C THR A 435 14.24 -7.15 24.09
N GLY A 436 14.15 -6.62 25.31
CA GLY A 436 14.47 -5.23 25.60
C GLY A 436 15.96 -5.00 25.90
N ARG A 437 16.86 -5.91 25.47
CA ARG A 437 18.29 -5.80 25.77
C ARG A 437 18.89 -4.57 25.10
N SER A 438 19.85 -3.94 25.78
CA SER A 438 20.74 -2.96 25.16
C SER A 438 21.56 -3.63 24.04
N LEU A 439 21.99 -2.83 23.06
CA LEU A 439 22.80 -3.34 21.96
C LEU A 439 24.06 -4.04 22.45
N SER A 440 24.76 -3.48 23.44
CA SER A 440 25.96 -4.07 24.03
C SER A 440 25.70 -5.45 24.67
N ALA A 441 24.60 -5.60 25.41
CA ALA A 441 24.22 -6.88 26.02
C ALA A 441 23.81 -7.91 24.97
N LEU A 442 23.12 -7.47 23.91
CA LEU A 442 22.72 -8.32 22.80
C LEU A 442 23.93 -8.84 22.01
N VAL A 443 24.88 -7.95 21.70
CA VAL A 443 26.14 -8.29 20.99
C VAL A 443 26.96 -9.28 21.79
N LYS A 444 27.12 -9.07 23.10
CA LYS A 444 27.86 -10.01 23.96
C LYS A 444 27.22 -11.40 23.95
N ALA A 445 25.88 -11.47 24.00
CA ALA A 445 25.17 -12.74 23.93
C ALA A 445 25.32 -13.41 22.54
N ALA A 446 25.26 -12.63 21.46
CA ALA A 446 25.44 -13.13 20.10
C ALA A 446 26.87 -13.64 19.86
N GLN A 447 27.90 -12.96 20.38
CA GLN A 447 29.28 -13.43 20.33
C GLN A 447 29.46 -14.78 21.01
N HIS A 448 28.86 -14.95 22.20
CA HIS A 448 28.87 -16.23 22.91
C HIS A 448 28.17 -17.36 22.13
N GLU A 449 27.08 -17.05 21.41
CA GLU A 449 26.42 -18.03 20.53
C GLU A 449 27.32 -18.44 19.35
N VAL A 450 28.01 -17.47 18.74
CA VAL A 450 28.96 -17.74 17.65
C VAL A 450 30.13 -18.62 18.09
N GLU A 451 30.67 -18.39 19.28
CA GLU A 451 31.70 -19.27 19.88
C GLU A 451 31.20 -20.71 20.07
N GLY A 452 29.89 -20.88 20.29
CA GLY A 452 29.21 -22.18 20.37
C GLY A 452 28.91 -22.83 19.01
N GLY A 453 29.10 -22.12 17.89
CA GLY A 453 28.98 -22.67 16.53
C GLY A 453 27.57 -22.75 15.94
N GLU A 454 26.54 -22.24 16.63
CA GLU A 454 25.16 -22.25 16.16
C GLU A 454 24.53 -20.85 16.15
N ILE A 455 23.60 -20.62 15.20
CA ILE A 455 22.80 -19.39 15.18
C ILE A 455 21.77 -19.49 16.30
N GLY A 456 21.98 -18.72 17.36
CA GLY A 456 21.06 -18.65 18.49
C GLY A 456 20.07 -17.49 18.42
N ALA A 457 19.39 -17.29 19.54
CA ALA A 457 18.34 -16.29 19.67
C ALA A 457 18.90 -14.86 19.61
N ALA A 458 20.04 -14.60 20.25
CA ALA A 458 20.65 -13.27 20.29
C ALA A 458 21.20 -12.85 18.92
N SER A 459 21.82 -13.78 18.19
CA SER A 459 22.37 -13.57 16.85
C SER A 459 21.25 -13.30 15.84
N THR A 460 20.13 -14.03 15.96
CA THR A 460 18.94 -13.80 15.14
C THR A 460 18.31 -12.44 15.42
N GLU A 461 18.13 -12.08 16.70
CA GLU A 461 17.59 -10.78 17.08
C GLU A 461 18.48 -9.62 16.58
N LEU A 462 19.81 -9.75 16.73
CA LEU A 462 20.77 -8.76 16.25
C LEU A 462 20.68 -8.57 14.72
N ALA A 463 20.62 -9.67 13.96
CA ALA A 463 20.48 -9.61 12.51
C ALA A 463 19.15 -9.00 12.06
N VAL A 464 18.07 -9.27 12.80
CA VAL A 464 16.76 -8.65 12.55
C VAL A 464 16.80 -7.13 12.80
N ARG A 465 17.41 -6.68 13.89
CA ARG A 465 17.56 -5.24 14.15
C ARG A 465 18.44 -4.56 13.09
N ALA A 466 19.54 -5.21 12.69
CA ALA A 466 20.39 -4.69 11.61
C ALA A 466 19.67 -4.65 10.26
N LEU A 467 18.81 -5.61 9.94
CA LEU A 467 18.03 -5.65 8.69
C LEU A 467 17.23 -4.36 8.48
N TYR A 468 16.70 -3.77 9.54
CA TYR A 468 15.96 -2.52 9.44
C TYR A 468 16.84 -1.41 8.83
N TYR A 469 18.03 -1.17 9.39
CA TYR A 469 18.96 -0.16 8.88
C TYR A 469 19.60 -0.54 7.56
N VAL A 470 19.82 -1.84 7.31
CA VAL A 470 20.24 -2.33 5.98
C VAL A 470 19.25 -1.92 4.90
N ALA A 471 17.95 -1.99 5.18
CA ALA A 471 16.92 -1.60 4.22
C ALA A 471 16.81 -0.08 4.09
N VAL A 472 16.76 0.66 5.21
CA VAL A 472 16.62 2.13 5.24
C VAL A 472 17.78 2.81 4.51
N HIS A 473 19.02 2.35 4.71
CA HIS A 473 20.22 2.95 4.14
C HIS A 473 20.70 2.28 2.84
N ASP A 474 19.92 1.36 2.26
CA ASP A 474 20.26 0.66 1.01
C ASP A 474 21.63 -0.07 1.06
N VAL A 475 21.98 -0.62 2.22
CA VAL A 475 23.26 -1.31 2.46
C VAL A 475 23.31 -2.66 1.75
N LEU A 476 22.17 -3.38 1.67
CA LEU A 476 22.04 -4.59 0.86
C LEU A 476 20.88 -4.42 -0.12
N ARG A 477 21.05 -5.01 -1.31
CA ARG A 477 20.03 -5.01 -2.37
C ARG A 477 19.54 -6.42 -2.63
N VAL A 478 18.31 -6.51 -3.12
CA VAL A 478 17.77 -7.79 -3.61
C VAL A 478 18.52 -8.21 -4.86
N PRO A 479 18.97 -9.47 -4.96
CA PRO A 479 19.77 -9.92 -6.09
C PRO A 479 19.03 -9.75 -7.41
N ARG A 480 19.81 -9.42 -8.45
CA ARG A 480 19.36 -9.28 -9.83
C ARG A 480 19.37 -10.65 -10.53
N ASN A 481 18.19 -11.13 -10.88
CA ASN A 481 18.01 -12.44 -11.52
C ASN A 481 18.33 -12.43 -13.03
N ASP A 482 18.52 -11.26 -13.61
CA ASP A 482 18.80 -10.98 -15.02
C ASP A 482 20.30 -11.09 -15.38
N LEU A 483 21.20 -11.21 -14.40
CA LEU A 483 22.66 -11.26 -14.61
C LEU A 483 23.22 -12.68 -14.86
N GLY A 484 22.40 -13.61 -15.36
CA GLY A 484 22.83 -14.97 -15.73
C GLY A 484 23.07 -15.93 -14.56
N SER A 485 23.73 -17.07 -14.81
CA SER A 485 23.96 -18.15 -13.83
C SER A 485 25.13 -17.89 -12.88
N ARG A 486 26.02 -16.95 -13.21
CA ARG A 486 27.21 -16.58 -12.42
C ARG A 486 26.96 -15.47 -11.38
N SER A 487 25.78 -14.84 -11.38
CA SER A 487 25.45 -13.80 -10.41
C SER A 487 25.15 -14.39 -9.01
N ASP A 488 25.49 -13.65 -7.96
CA ASP A 488 25.12 -14.06 -6.60
C ASP A 488 23.62 -13.89 -6.38
N ARG A 489 22.92 -15.02 -6.27
CA ARG A 489 21.47 -15.12 -6.06
C ARG A 489 21.07 -15.22 -4.58
N ARG A 490 22.02 -15.13 -3.65
CA ARG A 490 21.74 -15.15 -2.20
C ARG A 490 20.75 -14.05 -1.85
N LYS A 491 19.72 -14.41 -1.09
CA LYS A 491 18.81 -13.41 -0.51
C LYS A 491 19.56 -12.56 0.50
N VAL A 492 19.03 -11.38 0.79
CA VAL A 492 19.47 -10.51 1.89
C VAL A 492 19.52 -11.31 3.19
N ALA A 493 18.54 -12.20 3.43
CA ALA A 493 18.52 -13.09 4.59
C ALA A 493 19.74 -14.02 4.66
N ASP A 494 20.22 -14.53 3.53
CA ASP A 494 21.35 -15.46 3.48
C ASP A 494 22.68 -14.74 3.73
N VAL A 495 22.80 -13.48 3.32
CA VAL A 495 23.96 -12.63 3.64
C VAL A 495 23.98 -12.30 5.13
N LEU A 496 22.85 -11.89 5.70
CA LEU A 496 22.72 -11.65 7.14
C LEU A 496 23.01 -12.92 7.95
N GLU A 497 22.54 -14.08 7.47
CA GLU A 497 22.85 -15.36 8.09
C GLU A 497 24.37 -15.63 8.11
N ALA A 498 25.09 -15.36 7.01
CA ALA A 498 26.54 -15.50 6.97
C ALA A 498 27.23 -14.57 7.99
N MET A 499 26.73 -13.35 8.18
CA MET A 499 27.24 -12.41 9.19
C MET A 499 27.04 -12.96 10.61
N THR A 500 25.92 -13.63 10.89
CA THR A 500 25.66 -14.21 12.22
C THR A 500 26.56 -15.37 12.60
N ARG A 501 27.37 -15.90 11.67
CA ARG A 501 28.23 -17.07 11.92
C ARG A 501 29.67 -16.73 12.27
N THR A 502 30.05 -15.46 12.28
CA THR A 502 31.44 -15.05 12.54
C THR A 502 31.50 -13.89 13.54
N PRO A 503 32.55 -13.81 14.40
CA PRO A 503 32.70 -12.69 15.32
C PRO A 503 32.81 -11.33 14.60
N ALA A 504 33.43 -11.31 13.41
CA ALA A 504 33.52 -10.12 12.57
C ALA A 504 32.14 -9.68 12.06
N GLY A 505 31.30 -10.62 11.64
CA GLY A 505 29.93 -10.33 11.22
C GLY A 505 29.05 -9.82 12.35
N ILE A 506 29.17 -10.36 13.57
CA ILE A 506 28.46 -9.81 14.75
C ILE A 506 28.87 -8.35 15.01
N ARG A 507 30.16 -8.01 14.93
CA ARG A 507 30.63 -6.62 15.04
C ARG A 507 30.11 -5.74 13.91
N GLN A 508 30.04 -6.26 12.67
CA GLN A 508 29.49 -5.50 11.56
C GLN A 508 27.99 -5.22 11.72
N LEU A 509 27.21 -6.19 12.21
CA LEU A 509 25.79 -6.00 12.55
C LEU A 509 25.60 -4.96 13.66
N GLU A 510 26.45 -5.00 14.69
CA GLU A 510 26.47 -3.98 15.75
C GLU A 510 26.71 -2.58 15.17
N ASN A 511 27.71 -2.43 14.31
CA ASN A 511 28.06 -1.13 13.72
C ASN A 511 26.96 -0.59 12.83
N ILE A 512 26.30 -1.44 12.04
CA ILE A 512 25.12 -1.05 11.23
C ILE A 512 24.02 -0.48 12.12
N ILE A 513 23.75 -1.12 13.26
CA ILE A 513 22.72 -0.66 14.21
C ILE A 513 23.14 0.66 14.88
N LYS A 514 24.41 0.79 15.30
CA LYS A 514 24.92 2.04 15.90
C LYS A 514 24.81 3.21 14.93
N ASP A 515 25.41 3.08 13.75
CA ASP A 515 25.41 4.13 12.73
C ASP A 515 23.97 4.53 12.37
N GLY A 516 23.07 3.54 12.24
CA GLY A 516 21.65 3.77 11.94
C GLY A 516 20.86 4.46 13.07
N ARG A 517 21.09 4.08 14.34
CA ARG A 517 20.48 4.74 15.51
C ARG A 517 20.95 6.19 15.65
N ASP A 518 22.18 6.48 15.24
CA ASP A 518 22.73 7.83 15.15
C ASP A 518 22.22 8.61 13.91
N GLY A 519 21.35 8.01 13.09
CA GLY A 519 20.80 8.62 11.88
C GLY A 519 21.78 8.72 10.71
N SER A 520 22.93 8.05 10.80
CA SER A 520 24.02 8.08 9.81
C SER A 520 23.97 6.85 8.89
N CYS A 521 24.50 7.01 7.68
CA CYS A 521 24.67 5.87 6.77
C CYS A 521 25.74 4.92 7.34
N PRO A 522 25.49 3.60 7.43
CA PRO A 522 26.50 2.64 7.87
C PRO A 522 27.77 2.72 7.04
N VAL A 523 28.92 2.64 7.71
CA VAL A 523 30.25 2.78 7.07
C VAL A 523 31.04 1.48 7.06
N LEU A 524 31.91 1.34 6.08
CA LEU A 524 32.91 0.28 6.03
C LEU A 524 33.95 0.54 7.12
N ARG A 525 34.26 -0.51 7.90
CA ARG A 525 35.24 -0.46 8.98
C ARG A 525 36.31 -1.53 8.76
N ASP A 526 37.53 -1.22 9.16
CA ASP A 526 38.65 -2.15 9.08
C ASP A 526 38.61 -3.20 10.21
N ALA A 527 39.64 -4.06 10.28
CA ALA A 527 39.75 -5.11 11.30
C ALA A 527 39.85 -4.57 12.73
N SER A 528 40.28 -3.31 12.91
CA SER A 528 40.33 -2.62 14.21
C SER A 528 39.01 -1.96 14.60
N GLY A 529 38.05 -1.88 13.67
CA GLY A 529 36.74 -1.26 13.88
C GLY A 529 36.67 0.22 13.50
N GLU A 530 37.76 0.77 12.99
CA GLU A 530 37.85 2.17 12.56
C GLU A 530 37.25 2.36 11.15
N PRO A 531 36.55 3.48 10.89
CA PRO A 531 36.01 3.76 9.56
C PRO A 531 37.10 3.83 8.50
N VAL A 532 36.96 3.04 7.44
CA VAL A 532 37.83 3.14 6.26
C VAL A 532 37.58 4.49 5.59
N ARG A 533 38.64 5.24 5.31
CA ARG A 533 38.55 6.57 4.70
C ARG A 533 38.93 6.51 3.22
N ASN A 534 38.20 7.25 2.39
CA ASN A 534 38.55 7.44 0.98
C ASN A 534 39.71 8.43 0.80
N GLY A 535 40.11 8.70 -0.45
CA GLY A 535 41.17 9.66 -0.76
C GLY A 535 40.89 11.11 -0.34
N GLU A 536 39.64 11.45 0.00
CA GLU A 536 39.24 12.75 0.56
C GLU A 536 39.21 12.76 2.10
N GLY A 537 39.59 11.65 2.74
CA GLY A 537 39.52 11.49 4.20
C GLY A 537 38.10 11.27 4.74
N LYS A 538 37.08 11.08 3.89
CA LYS A 538 35.70 10.80 4.33
C LYS A 538 35.49 9.31 4.56
N PRO A 539 34.69 8.91 5.56
CA PRO A 539 34.30 7.50 5.74
C PRO A 539 33.66 6.92 4.47
N VAL A 540 34.07 5.72 4.09
CA VAL A 540 33.49 4.97 2.98
C VAL A 540 32.18 4.36 3.44
N SER A 541 31.07 4.68 2.76
CA SER A 541 29.77 4.05 3.04
C SER A 541 29.82 2.55 2.78
N LEU A 542 29.14 1.78 3.60
CA LEU A 542 28.98 0.34 3.42
C LEU A 542 27.96 0.06 2.31
N THR A 543 28.33 -0.78 1.35
CA THR A 543 27.53 -1.08 0.15
C THR A 543 27.24 -2.57 0.00
N ASP A 544 26.25 -2.90 -0.85
CA ASP A 544 25.89 -4.31 -1.13
C ASP A 544 27.09 -5.07 -1.69
N LYS A 545 27.91 -4.41 -2.53
CA LYS A 545 29.10 -5.03 -3.10
C LYS A 545 30.09 -5.47 -2.02
N GLN A 546 30.40 -4.56 -1.09
CA GLN A 546 31.36 -4.81 -0.01
C GLN A 546 30.87 -5.90 0.94
N LEU A 547 29.60 -5.83 1.39
CA LEU A 547 29.08 -6.88 2.28
C LEU A 547 29.02 -8.24 1.59
N ARG A 548 28.49 -8.28 0.36
CA ARG A 548 28.17 -9.54 -0.32
C ARG A 548 29.39 -10.22 -0.92
N TYR A 549 30.32 -9.48 -1.53
CA TYR A 549 31.41 -10.06 -2.31
C TYR A 549 32.78 -9.94 -1.65
N GLU A 550 32.97 -8.97 -0.74
CA GLU A 550 34.27 -8.74 -0.10
C GLU A 550 34.29 -9.29 1.33
N LEU A 551 33.36 -8.87 2.18
CA LEU A 551 33.32 -9.24 3.60
C LEU A 551 32.68 -10.62 3.84
N PHE A 552 31.59 -10.94 3.14
CA PHE A 552 30.86 -12.21 3.28
C PHE A 552 30.64 -12.90 1.93
N PRO A 553 31.71 -13.23 1.18
CA PRO A 553 31.63 -13.89 -0.10
C PRO A 553 31.02 -15.28 -0.01
N ARG A 554 30.51 -15.78 -1.14
CA ARG A 554 30.02 -17.15 -1.27
C ARG A 554 31.18 -18.14 -1.08
N ASP A 555 30.94 -19.20 -0.30
CA ASP A 555 31.92 -20.28 0.00
C ASP A 555 33.21 -19.83 0.72
N GLY A 556 33.23 -18.64 1.31
CA GLY A 556 34.39 -18.12 2.07
C GLY A 556 35.61 -17.80 1.20
N ARG A 557 35.52 -18.00 -0.12
CA ARG A 557 36.50 -17.51 -1.08
C ARG A 557 36.07 -16.12 -1.47
N GLY A 558 36.78 -15.11 -0.97
CA GLY A 558 36.74 -13.78 -1.57
C GLY A 558 36.83 -13.96 -3.07
N GLN A 559 35.98 -13.27 -3.82
CA GLN A 559 36.16 -13.20 -5.26
C GLN A 559 37.54 -12.60 -5.44
N THR A 560 38.54 -13.45 -5.70
CA THR A 560 39.93 -13.04 -5.83
C THR A 560 39.95 -11.97 -6.89
N ASP A 561 40.41 -10.79 -6.50
CA ASP A 561 40.78 -9.66 -7.33
C ASP A 561 40.62 -9.94 -8.83
N ASP A 562 39.47 -9.55 -9.38
CA ASP A 562 39.60 -8.83 -10.64
C ASP A 562 40.03 -7.43 -10.20
N THR A 563 41.34 -7.25 -9.97
CA THR A 563 41.98 -5.98 -10.30
C THR A 563 41.80 -5.80 -11.81
N SER A 564 40.55 -5.60 -12.25
CA SER A 564 40.24 -5.15 -13.58
C SER A 564 40.81 -3.75 -13.57
N ASP A 565 42.00 -3.65 -14.16
CA ASP A 565 42.59 -2.39 -14.54
C ASP A 565 41.45 -1.48 -15.03
N PRO A 566 41.21 -0.32 -14.40
CA PRO A 566 40.14 0.58 -14.80
C PRO A 566 40.14 0.87 -16.31
N PHE A 567 41.32 0.78 -16.95
CA PHE A 567 41.47 0.82 -18.39
C PHE A 567 40.87 -0.41 -19.10
N MET A 568 41.13 -1.63 -18.64
CA MET A 568 40.57 -2.87 -19.18
C MET A 568 39.05 -2.97 -18.97
N GLU A 569 38.54 -2.48 -17.83
CA GLU A 569 37.08 -2.39 -17.60
C GLU A 569 36.43 -1.38 -18.55
N ALA A 570 37.04 -0.21 -18.72
CA ALA A 570 36.56 0.78 -19.68
C ALA A 570 36.58 0.22 -21.12
N GLN A 571 37.61 -0.55 -21.49
CA GLN A 571 37.67 -1.25 -22.77
C GLN A 571 36.54 -2.28 -22.93
N ARG A 572 36.26 -3.09 -21.90
CA ARG A 572 35.14 -4.05 -21.93
C ARG A 572 33.79 -3.37 -22.09
N VAL A 573 33.56 -2.25 -21.40
CA VAL A 573 32.33 -1.46 -21.53
C VAL A 573 32.16 -0.91 -22.94
N VAL A 574 33.23 -0.38 -23.55
CA VAL A 574 33.22 0.10 -24.93
C VAL A 574 33.00 -1.05 -25.92
N SER A 575 33.68 -2.18 -25.75
CA SER A 575 33.51 -3.37 -26.60
C SER A 575 32.06 -3.87 -26.57
N LYS A 576 31.46 -4.01 -25.38
CA LYS A 576 30.05 -4.41 -25.24
C LYS A 576 29.10 -3.42 -25.91
N ALA A 577 29.37 -2.12 -25.83
CA ALA A 577 28.55 -1.10 -26.48
C ALA A 577 28.66 -1.16 -28.01
N LEU A 578 29.83 -1.49 -28.57
CA LEU A 578 30.02 -1.67 -30.01
C LEU A 578 29.26 -2.90 -30.53
N HIS A 579 29.31 -4.03 -29.80
CA HIS A 579 28.50 -5.21 -30.15
C HIS A 579 27.00 -4.92 -30.08
N ALA A 580 26.54 -4.26 -29.02
CA ALA A 580 25.12 -3.88 -28.91
C ALA A 580 24.68 -2.90 -30.00
N LEU A 581 25.57 -2.03 -30.48
CA LEU A 581 25.30 -1.16 -31.62
C LEU A 581 25.20 -1.98 -32.93
N GLN A 582 26.08 -2.95 -33.13
CA GLN A 582 26.05 -3.84 -34.28
C GLN A 582 24.76 -4.67 -34.31
N ASP A 583 24.40 -5.29 -33.19
CA ASP A 583 23.15 -6.06 -33.04
C ASP A 583 21.93 -5.16 -33.30
N GLY A 584 21.90 -3.95 -32.73
CA GLY A 584 20.82 -3.00 -32.95
C GLY A 584 20.69 -2.51 -34.40
N LEU A 585 21.80 -2.44 -35.15
CA LEU A 585 21.77 -2.15 -36.59
C LEU A 585 21.20 -3.34 -37.39
N MET A 586 21.58 -4.57 -37.04
CA MET A 586 21.03 -5.78 -37.65
C MET A 586 19.53 -5.93 -37.36
N ASP A 587 19.10 -5.68 -36.13
CA ASP A 587 17.69 -5.69 -35.74
C ASP A 587 16.88 -4.64 -36.52
N LEU A 588 17.46 -3.47 -36.75
CA LEU A 588 16.84 -2.40 -37.54
C LEU A 588 16.71 -2.76 -39.02
N GLU A 589 17.70 -3.46 -39.58
CA GLU A 589 17.67 -3.98 -40.95
C GLU A 589 16.67 -5.13 -41.12
N ALA A 590 16.45 -5.91 -40.07
CA ALA A 590 15.53 -7.04 -40.02
C ALA A 590 14.04 -6.64 -39.89
N VAL A 591 13.74 -5.35 -39.66
CA VAL A 591 12.35 -4.87 -39.65
C VAL A 591 11.79 -4.89 -41.08
N LEU A 592 10.84 -5.78 -41.33
CA LEU A 592 10.14 -5.94 -42.61
C LEU A 592 8.75 -5.29 -42.56
N ASP A 593 8.27 -4.80 -43.71
CA ASP A 593 6.88 -4.38 -43.89
C ASP A 593 5.93 -5.58 -44.15
N GLU A 594 4.65 -5.29 -44.38
CA GLU A 594 3.63 -6.31 -44.67
C GLU A 594 3.90 -7.09 -45.96
N GLU A 595 4.81 -6.61 -46.81
CA GLU A 595 5.20 -7.19 -48.10
C GLU A 595 6.54 -7.95 -48.00
N GLY A 596 7.15 -8.00 -46.81
CA GLY A 596 8.39 -8.72 -46.53
C GLY A 596 9.65 -7.96 -46.94
N VAL A 597 9.57 -6.64 -47.16
CA VAL A 597 10.70 -5.80 -47.58
C VAL A 597 11.21 -4.98 -46.41
N SER A 598 12.54 -4.81 -46.32
CA SER A 598 13.19 -4.06 -45.23
C SER A 598 12.74 -2.59 -45.19
N VAL A 599 12.08 -2.21 -44.09
CA VAL A 599 11.52 -0.87 -43.87
C VAL A 599 12.60 0.20 -43.94
N ILE A 600 13.79 -0.09 -43.40
CA ILE A 600 14.91 0.85 -43.40
C ILE A 600 15.49 1.08 -44.79
N GLN A 601 15.44 0.10 -45.69
CA GLN A 601 15.88 0.25 -47.08
C GLN A 601 14.90 1.09 -47.91
N GLN A 602 13.60 1.04 -47.59
CA GLN A 602 12.58 1.82 -48.29
C GLN A 602 12.51 3.28 -47.78
N GLN A 603 12.47 3.46 -46.46
CA GLN A 603 12.15 4.75 -45.85
C GLN A 603 13.40 5.51 -45.41
N GLY A 604 14.51 4.80 -45.15
CA GLY A 604 15.68 5.35 -44.51
C GLY A 604 15.39 5.85 -43.09
N LEU A 605 16.42 6.42 -42.45
CA LEU A 605 16.26 7.08 -41.16
C LEU A 605 15.81 8.54 -41.33
N PRO A 606 14.98 9.06 -40.41
CA PRO A 606 14.68 10.49 -40.37
C PRO A 606 15.97 11.33 -40.32
N ARG A 607 16.06 12.38 -41.15
CA ARG A 607 17.28 13.18 -41.33
C ARG A 607 17.91 13.68 -40.03
N VAL A 608 17.08 14.09 -39.07
CA VAL A 608 17.55 14.58 -37.75
C VAL A 608 18.20 13.46 -36.94
N THR A 609 17.58 12.28 -36.95
CA THR A 609 18.08 11.07 -36.27
C THR A 609 19.36 10.57 -36.92
N ALA A 610 19.36 10.42 -38.25
CA ALA A 610 20.52 9.98 -39.02
C ALA A 610 21.74 10.92 -38.84
N LYS A 611 21.51 12.24 -38.86
CA LYS A 611 22.56 13.23 -38.63
C LYS A 611 23.15 13.10 -37.22
N LYS A 612 22.31 13.00 -36.19
CA LYS A 612 22.74 12.86 -34.80
C LYS A 612 23.54 11.57 -34.58
N TRP A 613 23.11 10.45 -35.14
CA TRP A 613 23.81 9.17 -35.04
C TRP A 613 25.16 9.22 -35.75
N ARG A 614 25.19 9.81 -36.95
CA ARG A 614 26.43 9.99 -37.72
C ARG A 614 27.45 10.88 -36.98
N GLU A 615 27.00 11.94 -36.31
CA GLU A 615 27.88 12.79 -35.50
C GLU A 615 28.51 12.01 -34.34
N ILE A 616 27.71 11.24 -33.59
CA ILE A 616 28.19 10.41 -32.47
C ILE A 616 29.19 9.35 -32.96
N ILE A 617 28.85 8.62 -34.02
CA ILE A 617 29.73 7.57 -34.58
C ILE A 617 31.01 8.19 -35.16
N SER A 618 30.92 9.34 -35.83
CA SER A 618 32.10 10.00 -36.39
C SER A 618 33.04 10.52 -35.30
N GLU A 619 32.51 11.05 -34.18
CA GLU A 619 33.34 11.49 -33.07
C GLU A 619 34.01 10.30 -32.36
N ALA A 620 33.26 9.22 -32.14
CA ALA A 620 33.79 7.98 -31.57
C ALA A 620 34.87 7.36 -32.49
N GLY A 621 34.62 7.30 -33.80
CA GLY A 621 35.57 6.79 -34.78
C GLY A 621 36.88 7.58 -34.82
N LYS A 622 36.84 8.92 -34.73
CA LYS A 622 38.06 9.74 -34.63
C LYS A 622 38.89 9.39 -33.40
N LYS A 623 38.25 9.25 -32.24
CA LYS A 623 38.94 8.88 -30.99
C LYS A 623 39.54 7.47 -31.08
N LEU A 624 38.83 6.52 -31.68
CA LEU A 624 39.35 5.16 -31.90
C LEU A 624 40.56 5.15 -32.84
N GLU A 625 40.55 5.95 -33.90
CA GLU A 625 41.69 6.11 -34.83
C GLU A 625 42.91 6.75 -34.15
N ASP A 626 42.68 7.80 -33.35
CA ASP A 626 43.73 8.44 -32.56
C ASP A 626 44.35 7.42 -31.57
N TRP A 627 43.52 6.65 -30.86
CA TRP A 627 43.97 5.60 -29.94
C TRP A 627 44.66 4.43 -30.65
N PHE A 628 44.22 4.07 -31.85
CA PHE A 628 44.88 3.07 -32.67
C PHE A 628 46.29 3.54 -33.07
N THR A 629 46.44 4.78 -33.52
CA THR A 629 47.74 5.37 -33.88
C THR A 629 48.67 5.41 -32.67
N ILE A 630 48.17 5.89 -31.51
CA ILE A 630 48.92 5.87 -30.25
C ILE A 630 49.33 4.45 -29.85
N GLY A 631 48.44 3.47 -30.02
CA GLY A 631 48.70 2.06 -29.74
C GLY A 631 49.77 1.44 -30.64
N VAL A 632 49.79 1.80 -31.93
CA VAL A 632 50.81 1.37 -32.90
C VAL A 632 52.18 1.98 -32.57
N GLU A 633 52.23 3.27 -32.23
CA GLU A 633 53.47 3.95 -31.80
C GLU A 633 54.01 3.38 -30.48
N TYR A 634 53.11 3.07 -29.54
CA TYR A 634 53.46 2.42 -28.28
C TYR A 634 53.98 0.99 -28.51
N GLY A 635 53.31 0.18 -29.34
CA GLY A 635 53.74 -1.18 -29.67
C GLY A 635 55.09 -1.25 -30.40
N ALA A 636 55.44 -0.23 -31.18
CA ALA A 636 56.74 -0.13 -31.85
C ALA A 636 57.91 0.23 -30.92
N SER A 637 57.63 0.74 -29.71
CA SER A 637 58.64 1.25 -28.75
C SER A 637 58.87 0.34 -27.53
N VAL A 638 58.13 -0.77 -27.41
CA VAL A 638 58.16 -1.67 -26.25
C VAL A 638 58.51 -3.10 -26.68
N THR A 639 59.40 -3.77 -25.93
CA THR A 639 59.95 -5.10 -26.28
C THR A 639 59.02 -6.26 -25.92
N ASP A 640 58.00 -6.03 -25.09
CA ASP A 640 56.93 -6.97 -24.72
C ASP A 640 55.57 -6.20 -24.67
N PRO A 641 54.71 -6.30 -25.69
CA PRO A 641 53.41 -5.63 -25.67
C PRO A 641 52.44 -6.29 -24.69
N PRO A 642 51.47 -5.54 -24.13
CA PRO A 642 50.45 -6.09 -23.23
C PRO A 642 49.58 -7.14 -23.94
N PRO A 643 49.02 -8.12 -23.19
CA PRO A 643 48.24 -9.20 -23.76
C PRO A 643 46.99 -8.67 -24.50
N VAL A 644 46.80 -9.15 -25.73
CA VAL A 644 45.60 -8.88 -26.53
C VAL A 644 44.40 -9.58 -25.90
N LEU A 645 43.27 -8.88 -25.75
CA LEU A 645 41.98 -9.49 -25.42
C LEU A 645 41.56 -10.41 -26.58
N ILE A 646 41.90 -11.69 -26.49
CA ILE A 646 41.37 -12.72 -27.38
C ILE A 646 40.11 -13.25 -26.68
N GLU A 647 38.93 -12.90 -27.19
CA GLU A 647 37.70 -13.60 -26.80
C GLU A 647 37.72 -14.98 -27.47
N GLU A 648 37.59 -16.04 -26.66
CA GLU A 648 37.41 -17.41 -27.15
C GLU A 648 36.19 -17.45 -28.06
N THR A 649 36.42 -17.60 -29.37
CA THR A 649 35.38 -17.96 -30.32
C THR A 649 34.81 -19.31 -29.92
N VAL A 650 33.52 -19.33 -29.60
CA VAL A 650 32.74 -20.55 -29.40
C VAL A 650 32.87 -21.40 -30.65
N SER A 651 33.44 -22.59 -30.50
CA SER A 651 33.59 -23.59 -31.56
C SER A 651 32.22 -23.95 -32.15
N GLU A 652 32.05 -23.69 -33.46
CA GLU A 652 31.01 -24.31 -34.27
C GLU A 652 31.32 -25.80 -34.43
N ASP A 653 30.73 -26.63 -33.57
CA ASP A 653 30.57 -28.06 -33.88
C ASP A 653 29.58 -28.16 -35.05
N SER A 654 30.13 -28.48 -36.21
CA SER A 654 29.42 -28.78 -37.45
C SER A 654 28.87 -30.20 -37.39
N ASP A 655 27.56 -30.31 -37.14
CA ASP A 655 26.78 -31.49 -37.52
C ASP A 655 26.68 -31.52 -39.05
N GLU A 656 27.63 -32.21 -39.70
CA GLU A 656 27.48 -32.65 -41.08
C GLU A 656 26.89 -34.07 -41.14
N SER A 657 25.75 -34.14 -41.81
CA SER A 657 24.91 -35.29 -42.09
C SER A 657 25.62 -36.50 -42.69
N GLY A 658 25.28 -37.69 -42.21
CA GLY A 658 25.52 -38.97 -42.89
C GLY A 658 24.22 -39.78 -43.02
N VAL A 659 23.50 -39.59 -44.14
CA VAL A 659 22.48 -40.51 -44.63
C VAL A 659 23.17 -41.61 -45.42
N GLU A 660 23.00 -42.88 -45.03
CA GLU A 660 23.15 -44.01 -45.95
C GLU A 660 22.09 -45.10 -45.72
N ARG A 661 21.12 -45.15 -46.65
CA ARG A 661 20.48 -46.33 -47.27
C ARG A 661 20.30 -47.61 -46.43
N ARG A 662 19.10 -47.83 -45.92
CA ARG A 662 18.11 -48.80 -46.45
C ARG A 662 16.78 -48.71 -45.72
#